data_AF-A0A7V6R513-F1
#
_entry.id   AF-A0A7V6R513-F1
#
_cell.length_a   1.000
_cell.length_b   1.000
_cell.length_c   1.000
_cell.angle_alpha   90.00
_cell.angle_beta   90.00
_cell.angle_gamma   90.00
#
_symmetry.space_group_name_H-M   'P 1'
#
loop_
_entity.id
_entity.type
_entity.pdbx_description
1 polymer ?
#
loop_
_entity_poly.entity_id
_entity_poly.type
_entity_poly.pdbx_seq_one_letter_code
_entity_poly.pdbx_strand_id
1 'polypeptide(L)'
;MKKIYILLFVLIVITSTIICPCYAAESSISWTEDELAFMEEHPLIRLGVDPGFIPFEFIDEDGEYNGIAADYLSLISEKTGLKFEVVKGLRWPEAYSMALEGKVDALPAVGKTEEREKHFLFSQPYYYFKRVIVTRDTDTHISGMKDLEGLTVAVQRYSSHHSYLLSYPHINLSIYDSTEAALTAVATGSEKAFIGNLTTTNYLIRANGLTNLRFVAFEADKPQALYFAVRKDWPELISIINKALNAITENEKLAVNNKWIDLQTDIDYGPIIRVLSVIGAFVIIVITVSFFWIARLRKEIQHRKQVQKDLEMAKREAEEANEFKSSFMARISHEIRTPLNAITGMAYLLKKTDISLTQNMYIDRIMQAANNMLHIINDILDFSKIEAGKAELEITSFSLDQVIQEVVNIISYKVEEQKISFRFSKDPLVPNWFFGDAKRIEQILLNVLNNAVKFTSAGEVLLDIRLLAKENDKYHISFTVKDTGIGMTEEQLNKLFTPFVQGDISINRRFGGSGLGLSIVKNLLDMMGGEIEVFSTPGEGSTFIILLPLTVDTETENRYKKALSSKRLKDIRTLVLGKSGENTNMVESYLSAFGIHCQLTNTEAGALRMLEAADGTIAKPFDLLIIDYDTLSEDGFNFVEAIRSSDKIGRIPKIIMLLPMMQEDLFDKLNEHGIDRGISKPVTPSTLLDGVLDLFNQKAVSDFPPNRKKKKPEKLDESHCVLLVEDNETNQLIAQSFLQQAGIDVISAGDGKEALELYQQHEDIIDLILLDLHMPVMNGYEVARKIRKISADIPIVAITADVIPGVREKCVQNGIYHYISKPFNPDYFIQTVKDLLAKNASVLDQAAGLKNMGGSLELYRKVLNKYASENQDTVDKIRQAIYEKRYVDAAQIVHKIKSSSGSIGAKPLYEVSMALQKALNEQKEEEIPALEEKFSRLLCRLLDEIKKLQPEKG
;
A
#
# COMPACT_ATOMS: atom_id res chain seq x y z
N MET A 1 -31.58 -14.80 8.86
CA MET A 1 -32.94 -14.75 9.43
C MET A 1 -33.77 -13.54 8.97
N LYS A 2 -33.26 -12.30 9.00
CA LYS A 2 -34.03 -11.10 8.57
C LYS A 2 -34.63 -11.13 7.15
N LYS A 3 -33.98 -11.77 6.17
CA LYS A 3 -34.51 -11.86 4.79
C LYS A 3 -35.67 -12.86 4.61
N ILE A 4 -35.78 -13.86 5.49
CA ILE A 4 -36.89 -14.83 5.46
C ILE A 4 -38.15 -14.21 6.06
N TYR A 5 -38.01 -13.40 7.10
CA TYR A 5 -39.13 -12.67 7.70
C TYR A 5 -39.76 -11.65 6.75
N ILE A 6 -38.97 -10.97 5.91
CA ILE A 6 -39.49 -10.03 4.93
C ILE A 6 -40.28 -10.77 3.84
N LEU A 7 -39.81 -11.94 3.42
CA LEU A 7 -40.54 -12.75 2.42
C LEU A 7 -41.85 -13.33 2.99
N LEU A 8 -41.85 -13.76 4.25
CA LEU A 8 -43.06 -14.24 4.93
C LEU A 8 -44.08 -13.12 5.18
N PHE A 9 -43.61 -11.91 5.52
CA PHE A 9 -44.45 -10.75 5.74
C PHE A 9 -45.13 -10.28 4.45
N VAL A 10 -44.41 -10.30 3.31
CA VAL A 10 -45.00 -9.98 2.01
C VAL A 10 -46.03 -11.04 1.58
N LEU A 11 -45.81 -12.32 1.91
CA LEU A 11 -46.77 -13.39 1.61
C LEU A 11 -48.06 -13.29 2.45
N ILE A 12 -47.96 -12.88 3.72
CA ILE A 12 -49.11 -12.69 4.63
C ILE A 12 -49.94 -11.45 4.26
N VAL A 13 -49.30 -10.39 3.74
CA VAL A 13 -50.02 -9.18 3.30
C VAL A 13 -50.80 -9.44 2.01
N ILE A 14 -50.31 -10.33 1.12
CA ILE A 14 -51.02 -10.68 -0.13
C ILE A 14 -52.21 -11.61 0.12
N THR A 15 -52.18 -12.44 1.17
CA THR A 15 -53.32 -13.33 1.52
C THR A 15 -54.40 -12.66 2.37
N SER A 16 -54.14 -11.47 2.93
CA SER A 16 -55.07 -10.76 3.82
C SER A 16 -56.10 -9.87 3.11
N THR A 17 -55.99 -9.64 1.80
CA THR A 17 -56.85 -8.68 1.07
C THR A 17 -58.01 -9.31 0.29
N ILE A 18 -58.29 -10.61 0.46
CA ILE A 18 -59.42 -11.28 -0.17
C ILE A 18 -60.14 -12.08 0.90
N ILE A 19 -61.19 -11.50 1.49
CA ILE A 19 -62.40 -12.13 2.10
C ILE A 19 -63.08 -11.01 2.89
N CYS A 20 -64.08 -10.38 2.29
CA CYS A 20 -65.08 -9.59 3.01
C CYS A 20 -66.43 -10.24 2.69
N PRO A 21 -67.08 -10.92 3.65
CA PRO A 21 -68.42 -11.44 3.43
C PRO A 21 -69.43 -10.30 3.60
N CYS A 22 -70.08 -9.92 2.49
CA CYS A 22 -71.20 -8.98 2.48
C CYS A 22 -72.47 -9.74 2.91
N TYR A 23 -73.04 -9.39 4.05
CA TYR A 23 -74.37 -9.84 4.47
C TYR A 23 -75.44 -9.06 3.69
N ALA A 24 -76.25 -9.75 2.89
CA ALA A 24 -77.44 -9.18 2.27
C ALA A 24 -78.63 -9.25 3.26
N ALA A 25 -79.35 -8.13 3.43
CA ALA A 25 -80.54 -8.03 4.28
C ALA A 25 -81.80 -8.48 3.54
N GLU A 26 -82.67 -9.26 4.19
CA GLU A 26 -84.03 -9.58 3.70
C GLU A 26 -84.93 -8.33 3.72
N SER A 27 -85.55 -7.99 2.59
CA SER A 27 -86.46 -6.85 2.44
C SER A 27 -87.92 -7.27 2.64
N SER A 28 -88.62 -6.71 3.63
CA SER A 28 -90.08 -6.88 3.81
C SER A 28 -90.87 -5.99 2.83
N ILE A 29 -91.91 -6.56 2.19
CA ILE A 29 -92.76 -5.85 1.22
C ILE A 29 -93.80 -4.97 1.94
N SER A 30 -94.02 -3.74 1.45
CA SER A 30 -95.05 -2.82 1.97
C SER A 30 -96.26 -2.75 1.02
N TRP A 31 -97.44 -3.13 1.53
CA TRP A 31 -98.73 -3.13 0.81
C TRP A 31 -99.56 -1.87 1.09
N THR A 32 -100.29 -1.38 0.09
CA THR A 32 -101.30 -0.32 0.26
C THR A 32 -102.65 -0.91 0.70
N GLU A 33 -103.55 -0.11 1.28
CA GLU A 33 -104.89 -0.57 1.69
C GLU A 33 -105.68 -1.19 0.52
N ASP A 34 -105.63 -0.58 -0.68
CA ASP A 34 -106.31 -1.08 -1.88
C ASP A 34 -105.77 -2.45 -2.34
N GLU A 35 -104.47 -2.69 -2.19
CA GLU A 35 -103.84 -3.97 -2.55
C GLU A 35 -104.21 -5.08 -1.56
N LEU A 36 -104.30 -4.76 -0.27
CA LEU A 36 -104.75 -5.71 0.76
C LEU A 36 -106.21 -6.09 0.53
N ALA A 37 -107.07 -5.11 0.26
CA ALA A 37 -108.48 -5.34 -0.08
C ALA A 37 -108.60 -6.20 -1.35
N PHE A 38 -107.81 -5.91 -2.38
CA PHE A 38 -107.80 -6.71 -3.62
C PHE A 38 -107.42 -8.17 -3.36
N MET A 39 -106.39 -8.44 -2.55
CA MET A 39 -105.96 -9.81 -2.23
C MET A 39 -107.01 -10.58 -1.40
N GLU A 40 -107.78 -9.89 -0.56
CA GLU A 40 -108.90 -10.48 0.18
C GLU A 40 -110.13 -10.76 -0.70
N GLU A 41 -110.48 -9.84 -1.61
CA GLU A 41 -111.62 -9.98 -2.53
C GLU A 41 -111.36 -10.97 -3.67
N HIS A 42 -110.11 -11.06 -4.14
CA HIS A 42 -109.68 -11.88 -5.27
C HIS A 42 -108.54 -12.83 -4.90
N PRO A 43 -108.75 -13.79 -3.98
CA PRO A 43 -107.70 -14.71 -3.54
C PRO A 43 -107.28 -15.72 -4.62
N LEU A 44 -108.06 -15.87 -5.69
CA LEU A 44 -107.85 -16.81 -6.78
C LEU A 44 -107.80 -16.08 -8.12
N ILE A 45 -106.67 -16.18 -8.81
CA ILE A 45 -106.41 -15.56 -10.12
C ILE A 45 -106.38 -16.64 -11.19
N ARG A 46 -107.26 -16.54 -12.20
CA ARG A 46 -107.31 -17.51 -13.31
C ARG A 46 -106.29 -17.16 -14.38
N LEU A 47 -105.45 -18.12 -14.73
CA LEU A 47 -104.37 -17.98 -15.70
C LEU A 47 -104.74 -18.60 -17.04
N GLY A 48 -104.50 -17.85 -18.12
CA GLY A 48 -104.38 -18.41 -19.47
C GLY A 48 -102.90 -18.64 -19.79
N VAL A 49 -102.53 -19.84 -20.21
CA VAL A 49 -101.13 -20.24 -20.46
C VAL A 49 -100.97 -20.82 -21.87
N ASP A 50 -99.76 -20.77 -22.43
CA ASP A 50 -99.38 -21.59 -23.58
C ASP A 50 -98.86 -22.96 -23.10
N PRO A 51 -99.60 -24.08 -23.29
CA PRO A 51 -99.19 -25.39 -22.78
C PRO A 51 -97.92 -25.94 -23.45
N GLY A 52 -97.45 -25.35 -24.57
CA GLY A 52 -96.29 -25.81 -25.32
C GLY A 52 -95.05 -24.91 -25.23
N PHE A 53 -95.05 -23.86 -24.39
CA PHE A 53 -94.00 -22.84 -24.39
C PHE A 53 -92.79 -23.19 -23.49
N ILE A 54 -92.18 -24.36 -23.72
CA ILE A 54 -91.05 -24.89 -22.96
C ILE A 54 -89.79 -24.01 -23.13
N PRO A 55 -88.97 -23.75 -22.09
CA PRO A 55 -89.18 -24.08 -20.67
C PRO A 55 -89.88 -22.95 -19.88
N PHE A 56 -90.50 -21.98 -20.57
CA PHE A 56 -91.07 -20.79 -19.93
C PHE A 56 -92.40 -21.09 -19.23
N GLU A 57 -93.31 -21.77 -19.91
CA GLU A 57 -94.56 -22.27 -19.35
C GLU A 57 -95.04 -23.46 -20.20
N PHE A 58 -95.46 -24.56 -19.57
CA PHE A 58 -95.98 -25.73 -20.27
C PHE A 58 -96.82 -26.60 -19.33
N ILE A 59 -97.60 -27.50 -19.91
CA ILE A 59 -98.30 -28.57 -19.17
C ILE A 59 -97.57 -29.88 -19.46
N ASP A 60 -97.14 -30.59 -18.43
CA ASP A 60 -96.42 -31.86 -18.56
C ASP A 60 -97.37 -33.05 -18.85
N GLU A 61 -96.81 -34.26 -19.02
CA GLU A 61 -97.58 -35.48 -19.28
C GLU A 61 -98.54 -35.84 -18.13
N ASP A 62 -98.24 -35.40 -16.91
CA ASP A 62 -99.06 -35.60 -15.72
C ASP A 62 -100.19 -34.56 -15.60
N GLY A 63 -100.23 -33.56 -16.50
CA GLY A 63 -101.26 -32.53 -16.55
C GLY A 63 -101.03 -31.36 -15.58
N GLU A 64 -99.80 -31.24 -15.06
CA GLU A 64 -99.35 -30.21 -14.12
C GLU A 64 -98.68 -29.03 -14.83
N TYR A 65 -98.87 -27.83 -14.27
CA TYR A 65 -98.35 -26.59 -14.83
C TYR A 65 -96.91 -26.33 -14.38
N ASN A 66 -95.99 -26.32 -15.33
CA ASN A 66 -94.55 -26.25 -15.10
C ASN A 66 -93.86 -25.19 -15.96
N GLY A 67 -92.65 -24.82 -15.57
CA GLY A 67 -91.79 -23.89 -16.29
C GLY A 67 -91.33 -22.72 -15.44
N ILE A 68 -90.52 -21.84 -16.04
CA ILE A 68 -89.97 -20.65 -15.39
C ILE A 68 -91.11 -19.77 -14.83
N ALA A 69 -92.16 -19.52 -15.60
CA ALA A 69 -93.30 -18.72 -15.16
C ALA A 69 -94.04 -19.36 -13.98
N ALA A 70 -94.15 -20.69 -13.93
CA ALA A 70 -94.75 -21.43 -12.81
C ALA A 70 -93.94 -21.28 -11.51
N ASP A 71 -92.60 -21.34 -11.61
CA ASP A 71 -91.72 -21.12 -10.45
C ASP A 71 -91.78 -19.65 -9.97
N TYR A 72 -91.84 -18.68 -10.88
CA TYR A 72 -92.05 -17.28 -10.50
C TYR A 72 -93.42 -17.07 -9.86
N LEU A 73 -94.48 -17.68 -10.37
CA LEU A 73 -95.81 -17.65 -9.75
C LEU A 73 -95.84 -18.29 -8.37
N SER A 74 -95.06 -19.35 -8.15
CA SER A 74 -94.90 -19.98 -6.83
C SER A 74 -94.26 -19.02 -5.83
N LEU A 75 -93.19 -18.33 -6.24
CA LEU A 75 -92.54 -17.30 -5.41
C LEU A 75 -93.46 -16.09 -5.16
N ILE A 76 -94.23 -15.67 -6.17
CA ILE A 76 -95.23 -14.60 -6.00
C ILE A 76 -96.34 -15.06 -5.05
N SER A 77 -96.81 -16.29 -5.14
CA SER A 77 -97.81 -16.87 -4.25
C SER A 77 -97.30 -16.90 -2.80
N GLU A 78 -96.05 -17.31 -2.59
CA GLU A 78 -95.41 -17.33 -1.25
C GLU A 78 -95.33 -15.92 -0.63
N LYS A 79 -95.01 -14.90 -1.43
CA LYS A 79 -94.84 -13.52 -0.96
C LYS A 79 -96.15 -12.73 -0.83
N THR A 80 -97.23 -13.13 -1.53
CA THR A 80 -98.51 -12.38 -1.59
C THR A 80 -99.69 -13.11 -0.95
N GLY A 81 -99.67 -14.44 -0.88
CA GLY A 81 -100.81 -15.26 -0.47
C GLY A 81 -101.85 -15.51 -1.57
N LEU A 82 -101.71 -14.89 -2.76
CA LEU A 82 -102.58 -15.14 -3.90
C LEU A 82 -102.42 -16.59 -4.41
N LYS A 83 -103.53 -17.20 -4.83
CA LYS A 83 -103.54 -18.50 -5.49
C LYS A 83 -103.76 -18.32 -6.98
N PHE A 84 -103.02 -19.10 -7.77
CA PHE A 84 -103.08 -19.06 -9.22
C PHE A 84 -103.62 -20.39 -9.76
N GLU A 85 -104.64 -20.34 -10.61
CA GLU A 85 -105.25 -21.53 -11.20
C GLU A 85 -105.23 -21.45 -12.73
N VAL A 86 -104.71 -22.49 -13.38
CA VAL A 86 -104.62 -22.56 -14.85
C VAL A 86 -105.91 -23.10 -15.44
N VAL A 87 -106.47 -22.37 -16.41
CA VAL A 87 -107.61 -22.88 -17.20
C VAL A 87 -107.11 -23.92 -18.21
N LYS A 88 -107.42 -25.19 -17.95
CA LYS A 88 -106.93 -26.34 -18.73
C LYS A 88 -107.63 -26.48 -20.09
N GLY A 89 -106.96 -27.16 -21.02
CA GLY A 89 -107.52 -27.58 -22.32
C GLY A 89 -107.49 -26.51 -23.42
N LEU A 90 -106.76 -25.41 -23.21
CA LEU A 90 -106.63 -24.31 -24.17
C LEU A 90 -105.30 -24.37 -24.91
N ARG A 91 -105.32 -24.04 -26.21
CA ARG A 91 -104.11 -23.66 -26.97
C ARG A 91 -103.82 -22.17 -26.82
N TRP A 92 -102.60 -21.74 -27.14
CA TRP A 92 -102.22 -20.31 -27.05
C TRP A 92 -103.22 -19.33 -27.72
N PRO A 93 -103.70 -19.57 -28.96
CA PRO A 93 -104.68 -18.67 -29.58
C PRO A 93 -106.00 -18.57 -28.80
N GLU A 94 -106.42 -19.66 -28.14
CA GLU A 94 -107.65 -19.72 -27.35
C GLU A 94 -107.45 -19.02 -26.01
N ALA A 95 -106.33 -19.27 -25.32
CA ALA A 95 -105.96 -18.60 -24.08
C ALA A 95 -105.86 -17.07 -24.26
N TYR A 96 -105.24 -16.63 -25.35
CA TYR A 96 -105.15 -15.20 -25.70
C TYR A 96 -106.53 -14.59 -25.99
N SER A 97 -107.39 -15.30 -26.73
CA SER A 97 -108.76 -14.83 -27.02
C SER A 97 -109.61 -14.74 -25.75
N MET A 98 -109.52 -15.72 -24.86
CA MET A 98 -110.21 -15.70 -23.56
C MET A 98 -109.73 -14.55 -22.66
N ALA A 99 -108.46 -14.16 -22.75
CA ALA A 99 -107.93 -13.01 -22.03
C ALA A 99 -108.50 -11.68 -22.55
N LEU A 100 -108.67 -11.53 -23.87
CA LEU A 100 -109.31 -10.36 -24.47
C LEU A 100 -110.79 -10.23 -24.06
N GLU A 101 -111.47 -11.35 -23.85
CA GLU A 101 -112.87 -11.41 -23.38
C GLU A 101 -113.01 -11.27 -21.85
N GLY A 102 -111.90 -11.18 -21.09
CA GLY A 102 -111.90 -11.10 -19.62
C GLY A 102 -112.32 -12.40 -18.91
N LYS A 103 -112.25 -13.55 -19.60
CA LYS A 103 -112.57 -14.87 -19.05
C LYS A 103 -111.41 -15.50 -18.27
N VAL A 104 -110.18 -15.06 -18.53
CA VAL A 104 -109.00 -15.30 -17.69
C VAL A 104 -108.49 -13.96 -17.17
N ASP A 105 -107.87 -13.98 -16.00
CA ASP A 105 -107.52 -12.77 -15.25
C ASP A 105 -106.09 -12.31 -15.55
N ALA A 106 -105.18 -13.25 -15.83
CA ALA A 106 -103.80 -12.96 -16.22
C ALA A 106 -103.22 -13.98 -17.23
N LEU A 107 -102.22 -13.53 -17.99
CA LEU A 107 -101.37 -14.35 -18.85
C LEU A 107 -99.92 -14.26 -18.34
N PRO A 108 -99.28 -15.36 -17.91
CA PRO A 108 -98.06 -15.25 -17.12
C PRO A 108 -96.75 -15.18 -17.92
N ALA A 109 -96.67 -15.76 -19.12
CA ALA A 109 -95.45 -15.71 -19.95
C ALA A 109 -95.66 -14.98 -21.29
N VAL A 110 -95.90 -13.66 -21.25
CA VAL A 110 -96.25 -12.89 -22.46
C VAL A 110 -95.22 -11.83 -22.81
N GLY A 111 -94.85 -11.77 -24.10
CA GLY A 111 -94.06 -10.66 -24.63
C GLY A 111 -94.90 -9.38 -24.80
N LYS A 112 -94.36 -8.25 -24.35
CA LYS A 112 -95.00 -6.92 -24.43
C LYS A 112 -94.91 -6.34 -25.85
N THR A 113 -96.06 -5.96 -26.42
CA THR A 113 -96.17 -5.31 -27.75
C THR A 113 -97.11 -4.11 -27.67
N GLU A 114 -96.93 -3.12 -28.56
CA GLU A 114 -97.77 -1.91 -28.60
C GLU A 114 -99.26 -2.23 -28.81
N GLU A 115 -99.57 -3.30 -29.54
CA GLU A 115 -100.93 -3.79 -29.73
C GLU A 115 -101.53 -4.34 -28.43
N ARG A 116 -100.77 -5.16 -27.70
CA ARG A 116 -101.25 -5.77 -26.45
C ARG A 116 -101.40 -4.77 -25.31
N GLU A 117 -100.60 -3.70 -25.29
CA GLU A 117 -100.75 -2.60 -24.32
C GLU A 117 -102.10 -1.88 -24.46
N LYS A 118 -102.78 -2.01 -25.60
CA LYS A 118 -104.16 -1.51 -25.76
C LYS A 118 -105.17 -2.34 -24.97
N HIS A 119 -104.86 -3.59 -24.65
CA HIS A 119 -105.79 -4.54 -24.02
C HIS A 119 -105.41 -4.95 -22.59
N PHE A 120 -104.12 -4.96 -22.24
CA PHE A 120 -103.62 -5.45 -20.96
C PHE A 120 -102.71 -4.44 -20.25
N LEU A 121 -102.59 -4.59 -18.92
CA LEU A 121 -101.53 -4.00 -18.10
C LEU A 121 -100.39 -5.01 -17.96
N PHE A 122 -99.15 -4.53 -17.90
CA PHE A 122 -97.96 -5.39 -17.86
C PHE A 122 -97.16 -5.16 -16.59
N SER A 123 -96.59 -6.24 -16.05
CA SER A 123 -95.61 -6.18 -14.97
C SER A 123 -94.27 -5.59 -15.43
N GLN A 124 -93.31 -5.51 -14.51
CA GLN A 124 -91.88 -5.44 -14.83
C GLN A 124 -91.42 -6.77 -15.46
N PRO A 125 -90.38 -6.75 -16.31
CA PRO A 125 -89.89 -7.97 -16.95
C PRO A 125 -89.26 -8.89 -15.90
N TYR A 126 -89.67 -10.16 -15.88
CA TYR A 126 -89.11 -11.16 -14.94
C TYR A 126 -88.09 -12.09 -15.62
N TYR A 127 -88.08 -12.15 -16.96
CA TYR A 127 -87.14 -12.99 -17.70
C TYR A 127 -86.80 -12.35 -19.06
N TYR A 128 -85.51 -12.32 -19.43
CA TYR A 128 -85.05 -11.81 -20.74
C TYR A 128 -84.65 -12.96 -21.66
N PHE A 129 -85.15 -12.96 -22.90
CA PHE A 129 -84.85 -13.99 -23.88
C PHE A 129 -84.20 -13.43 -25.14
N LYS A 130 -83.55 -14.30 -25.93
CA LYS A 130 -82.99 -13.94 -27.22
C LYS A 130 -83.88 -14.44 -28.35
N ARG A 131 -84.21 -13.56 -29.29
CA ARG A 131 -84.85 -13.92 -30.57
C ARG A 131 -83.78 -14.41 -31.54
N VAL A 132 -84.09 -15.45 -32.30
CA VAL A 132 -83.18 -16.04 -33.29
C VAL A 132 -83.90 -16.33 -34.59
N ILE A 133 -83.14 -16.33 -35.67
CA ILE A 133 -83.57 -16.88 -36.95
C ILE A 133 -83.05 -18.32 -37.02
N VAL A 134 -83.91 -19.23 -37.43
CA VAL A 134 -83.58 -20.64 -37.63
C VAL A 134 -83.72 -20.94 -39.11
N THR A 135 -82.67 -21.49 -39.70
CA THR A 135 -82.64 -21.92 -41.11
C THR A 135 -82.13 -23.35 -41.17
N ARG A 136 -82.20 -23.99 -42.34
CA ARG A 136 -81.40 -25.19 -42.56
C ARG A 136 -79.91 -24.86 -42.50
N ASP A 137 -79.10 -25.83 -42.09
CA ASP A 137 -77.64 -25.75 -42.04
C ASP A 137 -76.99 -25.40 -43.39
N THR A 138 -77.62 -25.82 -44.49
CA THR A 138 -77.26 -25.52 -45.88
C THR A 138 -77.55 -24.08 -46.32
N ASP A 139 -78.49 -23.37 -45.67
CA ASP A 139 -78.88 -22.01 -46.06
C ASP A 139 -77.96 -20.96 -45.38
N THR A 140 -76.64 -21.05 -45.59
CA THR A 140 -75.59 -20.25 -44.90
C THR A 140 -75.62 -18.74 -45.19
N HIS A 141 -76.22 -18.35 -46.31
CA HIS A 141 -76.32 -16.97 -46.80
C HIS A 141 -77.18 -16.06 -45.91
N ILE A 142 -78.10 -16.63 -45.13
CA ILE A 142 -78.96 -15.87 -44.22
C ILE A 142 -78.17 -15.57 -42.95
N SER A 143 -77.82 -14.31 -42.74
CA SER A 143 -76.97 -13.85 -41.63
C SER A 143 -77.68 -12.85 -40.71
N GLY A 144 -78.81 -12.30 -41.14
CA GLY A 144 -79.65 -11.43 -40.32
C GLY A 144 -81.00 -11.12 -40.95
N MET A 145 -81.75 -10.20 -40.33
CA MET A 145 -83.11 -9.83 -40.75
C MET A 145 -83.20 -9.31 -42.18
N LYS A 146 -82.18 -8.60 -42.69
CA LYS A 146 -82.14 -8.07 -44.05
C LYS A 146 -82.18 -9.16 -45.12
N ASP A 147 -81.61 -10.32 -44.82
CA ASP A 147 -81.51 -11.44 -45.77
C ASP A 147 -82.84 -12.21 -45.90
N LEU A 148 -83.89 -11.82 -45.14
CA LEU A 148 -85.21 -12.44 -45.15
C LEU A 148 -86.21 -11.71 -46.07
N GLU A 149 -85.86 -10.55 -46.63
CA GLU A 149 -86.74 -9.81 -47.53
C GLU A 149 -87.11 -10.65 -48.77
N GLY A 150 -88.40 -10.72 -49.10
CA GLY A 150 -88.95 -11.53 -50.19
C GLY A 150 -89.07 -13.03 -49.90
N LEU A 151 -88.56 -13.52 -48.78
CA LEU A 151 -88.66 -14.93 -48.38
C LEU A 151 -89.93 -15.20 -47.56
N THR A 152 -90.39 -16.46 -47.59
CA THR A 152 -91.44 -16.94 -46.71
C THR A 152 -90.84 -17.37 -45.37
N VAL A 153 -91.32 -16.76 -44.29
CA VAL A 153 -90.83 -16.96 -42.92
C VAL A 153 -91.96 -17.52 -42.06
N ALA A 154 -91.70 -18.69 -41.46
CA ALA A 154 -92.61 -19.36 -40.55
C ALA A 154 -92.61 -18.66 -39.18
N VAL A 155 -93.80 -18.48 -38.61
CA VAL A 155 -93.98 -17.92 -37.26
C VAL A 155 -95.26 -18.44 -36.60
N GLN A 156 -95.26 -18.59 -35.28
CA GLN A 156 -96.44 -19.00 -34.52
C GLN A 156 -97.47 -17.85 -34.45
N ARG A 157 -98.75 -18.16 -34.72
CA ARG A 157 -99.90 -17.25 -34.66
C ARG A 157 -99.99 -16.59 -33.29
N TYR A 158 -100.23 -15.28 -33.28
CA TYR A 158 -100.33 -14.45 -32.07
C TYR A 158 -99.12 -14.56 -31.13
N SER A 159 -97.95 -14.97 -31.61
CA SER A 159 -96.71 -14.86 -30.81
C SER A 159 -96.16 -13.43 -30.84
N SER A 160 -95.28 -13.08 -29.91
CA SER A 160 -94.56 -11.79 -29.97
C SER A 160 -93.67 -11.69 -31.22
N HIS A 161 -93.24 -12.83 -31.76
CA HIS A 161 -92.49 -12.93 -33.01
C HIS A 161 -93.37 -12.61 -34.23
N HIS A 162 -94.65 -13.00 -34.20
CA HIS A 162 -95.62 -12.67 -35.24
C HIS A 162 -95.86 -11.15 -35.29
N SER A 163 -96.13 -10.51 -34.15
CA SER A 163 -96.28 -9.04 -34.10
C SER A 163 -95.01 -8.30 -34.51
N TYR A 164 -93.83 -8.83 -34.16
CA TYR A 164 -92.55 -8.26 -34.59
C TYR A 164 -92.37 -8.33 -36.11
N LEU A 165 -92.82 -9.40 -36.76
CA LEU A 165 -92.68 -9.53 -38.21
C LEU A 165 -93.67 -8.65 -39.00
N LEU A 166 -94.78 -8.23 -38.39
CA LEU A 166 -95.70 -7.28 -39.02
C LEU A 166 -95.06 -5.90 -39.28
N SER A 167 -93.98 -5.53 -38.58
CA SER A 167 -93.24 -4.29 -38.89
C SER A 167 -92.30 -4.43 -40.09
N TYR A 168 -92.22 -5.61 -40.72
CA TYR A 168 -91.39 -5.91 -41.88
C TYR A 168 -92.26 -6.29 -43.10
N PRO A 169 -92.86 -5.31 -43.80
CA PRO A 169 -93.88 -5.56 -44.84
C PRO A 169 -93.35 -6.28 -46.10
N HIS A 170 -92.02 -6.39 -46.24
CA HIS A 170 -91.36 -7.06 -47.36
C HIS A 170 -91.03 -8.54 -47.07
N ILE A 171 -91.37 -9.07 -45.89
CA ILE A 171 -91.23 -10.48 -45.54
C ILE A 171 -92.59 -11.17 -45.67
N ASN A 172 -92.66 -12.30 -46.38
CA ASN A 172 -93.90 -13.06 -46.52
C ASN A 172 -94.10 -13.96 -45.29
N LEU A 173 -95.21 -13.84 -44.57
CA LEU A 173 -95.45 -14.58 -43.33
C LEU A 173 -96.25 -15.86 -43.55
N SER A 174 -95.72 -16.99 -43.09
CA SER A 174 -96.42 -18.27 -43.00
C SER A 174 -96.77 -18.55 -41.53
N ILE A 175 -98.07 -18.54 -41.22
CA ILE A 175 -98.60 -18.51 -39.86
C ILE A 175 -99.02 -19.92 -39.43
N TYR A 176 -98.42 -20.43 -38.35
CA TYR A 176 -98.68 -21.75 -37.77
C TYR A 176 -99.28 -21.66 -36.37
N ASP A 177 -100.04 -22.67 -35.94
CA ASP A 177 -100.65 -22.65 -34.59
C ASP A 177 -99.67 -23.10 -33.47
N SER A 178 -98.54 -23.73 -33.81
CA SER A 178 -97.48 -24.13 -32.86
C SER A 178 -96.07 -23.89 -33.39
N THR A 179 -95.10 -23.70 -32.48
CA THR A 179 -93.68 -23.53 -32.81
C THR A 179 -93.07 -24.78 -33.43
N GLU A 180 -93.46 -25.97 -32.94
CA GLU A 180 -93.01 -27.26 -33.48
C GLU A 180 -93.41 -27.45 -34.95
N ALA A 181 -94.66 -27.12 -35.31
CA ALA A 181 -95.12 -27.22 -36.69
C ALA A 181 -94.34 -26.26 -37.61
N ALA A 182 -94.07 -25.04 -37.14
CA ALA A 182 -93.27 -24.06 -37.87
C ALA A 182 -91.80 -24.51 -38.07
N LEU A 183 -91.16 -25.06 -37.03
CA LEU A 183 -89.79 -25.58 -37.13
C LEU A 183 -89.69 -26.79 -38.06
N THR A 184 -90.67 -27.70 -38.00
CA THR A 184 -90.76 -28.86 -38.89
C THR A 184 -90.91 -28.43 -40.35
N ALA A 185 -91.66 -27.36 -40.63
CA ALA A 185 -91.79 -26.81 -41.97
C ALA A 185 -90.46 -26.28 -42.52
N VAL A 186 -89.61 -25.68 -41.68
CA VAL A 186 -88.25 -25.24 -42.08
C VAL A 186 -87.32 -26.43 -42.30
N ALA A 187 -87.34 -27.40 -41.39
CA ALA A 187 -86.50 -28.60 -41.47
C ALA A 187 -86.80 -29.43 -42.73
N THR A 188 -88.08 -29.52 -43.12
CA THR A 188 -88.53 -30.26 -44.31
C THR A 188 -88.32 -29.50 -45.63
N GLY A 189 -88.00 -28.21 -45.59
CA GLY A 189 -87.79 -27.41 -46.80
C GLY A 189 -88.99 -26.58 -47.26
N SER A 190 -90.16 -26.77 -46.65
CA SER A 190 -91.40 -26.07 -47.00
C SER A 190 -91.32 -24.56 -46.72
N GLU A 191 -90.60 -24.17 -45.67
CA GLU A 191 -90.37 -22.78 -45.29
C GLU A 191 -88.87 -22.45 -45.29
N LYS A 192 -88.51 -21.19 -45.56
CA LYS A 192 -87.09 -20.80 -45.67
C LYS A 192 -86.44 -20.49 -44.33
N ALA A 193 -87.18 -19.88 -43.43
CA ALA A 193 -86.69 -19.57 -42.09
C ALA A 193 -87.84 -19.58 -41.09
N PHE A 194 -87.50 -19.75 -39.82
CA PHE A 194 -88.40 -19.57 -38.69
C PHE A 194 -87.83 -18.51 -37.75
N ILE A 195 -88.69 -17.67 -37.19
CA ILE A 195 -88.29 -16.70 -36.15
C ILE A 195 -88.97 -17.04 -34.84
N GLY A 196 -88.16 -17.26 -33.81
CA GLY A 196 -88.63 -17.64 -32.49
C GLY A 196 -87.65 -17.31 -31.36
N ASN A 197 -87.92 -17.85 -30.18
CA ASN A 197 -87.09 -17.74 -29.00
C ASN A 197 -86.01 -18.84 -28.99
N LEU A 198 -84.76 -18.47 -28.71
CA LEU A 198 -83.60 -19.37 -28.72
C LEU A 198 -83.80 -20.62 -27.84
N THR A 199 -84.30 -20.45 -26.61
CA THR A 199 -84.37 -21.54 -25.64
C THR A 199 -85.43 -22.58 -26.03
N THR A 200 -86.65 -22.14 -26.34
CA THR A 200 -87.75 -23.02 -26.83
C THR A 200 -87.36 -23.71 -28.12
N THR A 201 -86.76 -22.96 -29.04
CA THR A 201 -86.30 -23.49 -30.32
C THR A 201 -85.25 -24.57 -30.12
N ASN A 202 -84.22 -24.31 -29.32
CA ASN A 202 -83.14 -25.27 -29.06
C ASN A 202 -83.65 -26.54 -28.38
N TYR A 203 -84.58 -26.40 -27.43
CA TYR A 203 -85.24 -27.54 -26.82
C TYR A 203 -86.00 -28.37 -27.87
N LEU A 204 -86.90 -27.76 -28.65
CA LEU A 204 -87.73 -28.46 -29.64
C LEU A 204 -86.90 -29.09 -30.76
N ILE A 205 -85.81 -28.45 -31.19
CA ILE A 205 -84.87 -29.01 -32.17
C ILE A 205 -84.23 -30.29 -31.62
N ARG A 206 -83.77 -30.27 -30.36
CA ARG A 206 -83.15 -31.43 -29.72
C ARG A 206 -84.15 -32.54 -29.45
N ALA A 207 -85.32 -32.20 -28.88
CA ALA A 207 -86.37 -33.15 -28.53
C ALA A 207 -86.93 -33.87 -29.76
N ASN A 208 -87.10 -33.17 -30.88
CA ASN A 208 -87.62 -33.73 -32.13
C ASN A 208 -86.53 -34.20 -33.11
N GLY A 209 -85.24 -34.17 -32.72
CA GLY A 209 -84.14 -34.65 -33.55
C GLY A 209 -83.91 -33.89 -34.86
N LEU A 210 -84.24 -32.59 -34.92
CA LEU A 210 -84.13 -31.75 -36.12
C LEU A 210 -82.66 -31.29 -36.35
N THR A 211 -81.77 -32.24 -36.63
CA THR A 211 -80.31 -32.02 -36.68
C THR A 211 -79.81 -31.18 -37.86
N ASN A 212 -80.65 -30.91 -38.86
CA ASN A 212 -80.32 -30.15 -40.07
C ASN A 212 -80.63 -28.65 -39.96
N LEU A 213 -80.87 -28.13 -38.76
CA LEU A 213 -81.16 -26.73 -38.50
C LEU A 213 -79.98 -26.01 -37.83
N ARG A 214 -79.80 -24.73 -38.15
CA ARG A 214 -78.79 -23.86 -37.54
C ARG A 214 -79.42 -22.57 -37.00
N PHE A 215 -78.75 -21.98 -36.01
CA PHE A 215 -79.13 -20.71 -35.41
C PHE A 215 -78.36 -19.54 -36.03
N VAL A 216 -79.08 -18.48 -36.36
CA VAL A 216 -78.51 -17.20 -36.74
C VAL A 216 -78.91 -16.19 -35.66
N ALA A 217 -77.93 -15.82 -34.84
CA ALA A 217 -78.10 -14.76 -33.87
C ALA A 217 -78.09 -13.42 -34.59
N PHE A 218 -79.04 -12.56 -34.26
CA PHE A 218 -79.08 -11.18 -34.73
C PHE A 218 -79.41 -10.27 -33.56
N GLU A 219 -78.99 -9.02 -33.67
CA GLU A 219 -79.29 -7.99 -32.66
C GLU A 219 -80.69 -7.44 -32.96
N ALA A 220 -81.63 -7.66 -32.05
CA ALA A 220 -82.97 -7.08 -32.15
C ALA A 220 -82.97 -5.68 -31.53
N ASP A 221 -83.67 -4.72 -32.16
CA ASP A 221 -83.65 -3.30 -31.78
C ASP A 221 -84.12 -3.01 -30.33
N LYS A 222 -84.83 -3.95 -29.69
CA LYS A 222 -85.31 -3.83 -28.31
C LYS A 222 -85.03 -5.13 -27.52
N PRO A 223 -84.59 -5.03 -26.26
CA PRO A 223 -84.42 -6.19 -25.39
C PRO A 223 -85.76 -6.93 -25.24
N GLN A 224 -85.74 -8.24 -25.48
CA GLN A 224 -86.94 -9.07 -25.43
C GLN A 224 -87.10 -9.66 -24.02
N ALA A 225 -88.29 -9.53 -23.46
CA ALA A 225 -88.58 -10.02 -22.12
C ALA A 225 -89.99 -10.61 -22.02
N LEU A 226 -90.18 -11.45 -21.02
CA LEU A 226 -91.46 -11.98 -20.60
C LEU A 226 -92.00 -11.17 -19.42
N TYR A 227 -93.30 -11.00 -19.44
CA TYR A 227 -94.08 -10.19 -18.52
C TYR A 227 -95.34 -10.94 -18.12
N PHE A 228 -95.84 -10.66 -16.93
CA PHE A 228 -97.22 -10.96 -16.56
C PHE A 228 -98.13 -9.90 -17.17
N ALA A 229 -99.13 -10.32 -17.93
CA ALA A 229 -100.15 -9.45 -18.50
C ALA A 229 -101.48 -9.66 -17.76
N VAL A 230 -102.12 -8.58 -17.35
CA VAL A 230 -103.36 -8.60 -16.54
C VAL A 230 -104.41 -7.72 -17.22
N ARG A 231 -105.68 -8.06 -17.01
CA ARG A 231 -106.83 -7.24 -17.45
C ARG A 231 -106.75 -5.78 -16.92
N LYS A 232 -107.19 -4.82 -17.75
CA LYS A 232 -106.99 -3.38 -17.48
C LYS A 232 -107.76 -2.82 -16.30
N ASP A 233 -108.84 -3.46 -15.94
CA ASP A 233 -109.70 -3.09 -14.82
C ASP A 233 -109.15 -3.56 -13.46
N TRP A 234 -108.04 -4.31 -13.42
CA TRP A 234 -107.35 -4.74 -12.18
C TRP A 234 -105.92 -4.16 -12.09
N PRO A 235 -105.75 -2.83 -11.94
CA PRO A 235 -104.43 -2.22 -11.77
C PRO A 235 -103.72 -2.64 -10.47
N GLU A 236 -104.46 -2.96 -9.42
CA GLU A 236 -103.95 -3.40 -8.12
C GLU A 236 -103.16 -4.71 -8.25
N LEU A 237 -103.65 -5.67 -9.05
CA LEU A 237 -102.95 -6.95 -9.28
C LEU A 237 -101.58 -6.76 -9.94
N ILE A 238 -101.45 -5.81 -10.86
CA ILE A 238 -100.13 -5.48 -11.45
C ILE A 238 -99.21 -4.83 -10.44
N SER A 239 -99.73 -3.94 -9.59
CA SER A 239 -98.94 -3.36 -8.49
C SER A 239 -98.44 -4.46 -7.55
N ILE A 240 -99.31 -5.41 -7.19
CA ILE A 240 -98.99 -6.55 -6.32
C ILE A 240 -97.90 -7.43 -6.93
N ILE A 241 -98.06 -7.83 -8.19
CA ILE A 241 -97.08 -8.65 -8.91
C ILE A 241 -95.72 -7.92 -8.98
N ASN A 242 -95.70 -6.62 -9.26
CA ASN A 242 -94.45 -5.86 -9.33
C ASN A 242 -93.73 -5.78 -7.98
N LYS A 243 -94.46 -5.59 -6.88
CA LYS A 243 -93.88 -5.60 -5.53
C LYS A 243 -93.33 -6.98 -5.17
N ALA A 244 -94.05 -8.04 -5.52
CA ALA A 244 -93.59 -9.41 -5.33
C ALA A 244 -92.32 -9.71 -6.15
N LEU A 245 -92.28 -9.32 -7.43
CA LEU A 245 -91.10 -9.49 -8.29
C LEU A 245 -89.86 -8.74 -7.76
N ASN A 246 -90.04 -7.54 -7.21
CA ASN A 246 -88.94 -6.77 -6.61
C ASN A 246 -88.38 -7.42 -5.34
N ALA A 247 -89.17 -8.22 -4.64
CA ALA A 247 -88.76 -8.94 -3.43
C ALA A 247 -88.21 -10.35 -3.71
N ILE A 248 -88.19 -10.79 -4.97
CA ILE A 248 -87.46 -11.99 -5.39
C ILE A 248 -85.98 -11.62 -5.53
N THR A 249 -85.14 -12.22 -4.69
CA THR A 249 -83.69 -12.03 -4.64
C THR A 249 -83.00 -12.58 -5.90
N GLU A 250 -81.81 -12.05 -6.21
CA GLU A 250 -81.01 -12.56 -7.33
C GLU A 250 -80.65 -14.05 -7.17
N ASN A 251 -80.53 -14.56 -5.94
CA ASN A 251 -80.30 -15.98 -5.70
C ASN A 251 -81.54 -16.84 -6.04
N GLU A 252 -82.75 -16.39 -5.70
CA GLU A 252 -83.99 -17.06 -6.12
C GLU A 252 -84.13 -17.01 -7.64
N LYS A 253 -83.82 -15.88 -8.29
CA LYS A 253 -83.82 -15.77 -9.76
C LYS A 253 -82.81 -16.71 -10.42
N LEU A 254 -81.59 -16.79 -9.86
CA LEU A 254 -80.54 -17.71 -10.33
C LEU A 254 -80.93 -19.18 -10.11
N ALA A 255 -81.60 -19.51 -9.02
CA ALA A 255 -82.09 -20.86 -8.75
C ALA A 255 -83.15 -21.29 -9.78
N VAL A 256 -84.14 -20.42 -10.06
CA VAL A 256 -85.14 -20.67 -11.13
C VAL A 256 -84.45 -20.80 -12.49
N ASN A 257 -83.50 -19.91 -12.80
CA ASN A 257 -82.77 -19.96 -14.06
C ASN A 257 -81.96 -21.26 -14.23
N ASN A 258 -81.21 -21.66 -13.21
CA ASN A 258 -80.38 -22.88 -13.24
C ASN A 258 -81.21 -24.17 -13.28
N LYS A 259 -82.43 -24.17 -12.72
CA LYS A 259 -83.34 -25.31 -12.78
C LYS A 259 -83.83 -25.59 -14.20
N TRP A 260 -84.06 -24.55 -15.00
CA TRP A 260 -84.67 -24.67 -16.34
C TRP A 260 -83.69 -24.51 -17.51
N ILE A 261 -82.51 -23.92 -17.27
CA ILE A 261 -81.55 -23.58 -18.33
C ILE A 261 -80.19 -24.19 -18.00
N ASP A 262 -79.96 -25.38 -18.57
CA ASP A 262 -78.67 -26.07 -18.50
C ASP A 262 -77.65 -25.37 -19.41
N LEU A 263 -76.96 -24.37 -18.87
CA LEU A 263 -75.77 -23.74 -19.46
C LEU A 263 -74.53 -24.17 -18.67
N GLN A 264 -74.27 -25.47 -18.55
CA GLN A 264 -72.90 -25.96 -18.41
C GLN A 264 -72.18 -25.77 -19.75
N THR A 265 -71.69 -24.55 -20.01
CA THR A 265 -70.59 -24.39 -20.96
C THR A 265 -69.33 -24.93 -20.28
N ASP A 266 -69.02 -26.20 -20.50
CA ASP A 266 -67.66 -26.70 -20.24
C ASP A 266 -66.70 -25.86 -21.11
N ILE A 267 -65.95 -24.97 -20.47
CA ILE A 267 -64.85 -24.26 -21.12
C ILE A 267 -63.75 -25.30 -21.36
N ASP A 268 -63.43 -25.60 -22.62
CA ASP A 268 -62.29 -26.45 -22.95
C ASP A 268 -60.98 -25.70 -22.62
N TYR A 269 -60.48 -25.94 -21.41
CA TYR A 269 -59.18 -25.41 -20.95
C TYR A 269 -57.99 -26.13 -21.59
N GLY A 270 -58.18 -27.16 -22.43
CA GLY A 270 -57.12 -27.95 -23.04
C GLY A 270 -56.01 -27.12 -23.71
N PRO A 271 -56.33 -26.15 -24.58
CA PRO A 271 -55.34 -25.29 -25.22
C PRO A 271 -54.57 -24.41 -24.21
N ILE A 272 -55.28 -23.87 -23.22
CA ILE A 272 -54.70 -22.96 -22.22
C ILE A 272 -53.77 -23.72 -21.28
N ILE A 273 -54.19 -24.89 -20.80
CA ILE A 273 -53.36 -25.77 -19.94
C ILE A 273 -52.11 -26.24 -20.68
N ARG A 274 -52.20 -26.49 -21.99
CA ARG A 274 -51.03 -26.88 -22.81
C ARG A 274 -50.01 -25.75 -22.94
N VAL A 275 -50.46 -24.52 -23.15
CA VAL A 275 -49.57 -23.34 -23.19
C VAL A 275 -48.96 -23.07 -21.82
N LEU A 276 -49.77 -23.10 -20.75
CA LEU A 276 -49.29 -22.91 -19.38
C LEU A 276 -48.31 -23.98 -18.93
N SER A 277 -48.49 -25.25 -19.34
CA SER A 277 -47.56 -26.33 -19.00
C SER A 277 -46.22 -26.19 -19.71
N VAL A 278 -46.18 -25.74 -20.97
CA VAL A 278 -44.93 -25.44 -21.69
C VAL A 278 -44.19 -24.26 -21.06
N ILE A 279 -44.91 -23.18 -20.73
CA ILE A 279 -44.33 -22.01 -20.05
C ILE A 279 -43.81 -22.42 -18.66
N GLY A 280 -44.59 -23.19 -17.90
CA GLY A 280 -44.19 -23.70 -16.59
C GLY A 280 -42.95 -24.58 -16.64
N ALA A 281 -42.87 -25.51 -17.60
CA ALA A 281 -41.69 -26.36 -17.81
C ALA A 281 -40.44 -25.52 -18.15
N PHE A 282 -40.59 -24.50 -19.00
CA PHE A 282 -39.49 -23.59 -19.34
C PHE A 282 -39.00 -22.81 -18.12
N VAL A 283 -39.92 -22.26 -17.32
CA VAL A 283 -39.60 -21.53 -16.08
C VAL A 283 -38.87 -22.44 -15.08
N ILE A 284 -39.33 -23.69 -14.91
CA ILE A 284 -38.67 -24.67 -14.04
C ILE A 284 -37.23 -24.93 -14.50
N ILE A 285 -37.00 -25.16 -15.79
CA ILE A 285 -35.65 -25.39 -16.34
C ILE A 285 -34.73 -24.19 -16.06
N VAL A 286 -35.20 -22.96 -16.30
CA VAL A 286 -34.42 -21.75 -16.05
C VAL A 286 -34.08 -21.61 -14.56
N ILE A 287 -35.04 -21.88 -13.66
CA ILE A 287 -34.81 -21.85 -12.21
C ILE A 287 -33.80 -22.93 -11.79
N THR A 288 -33.89 -24.14 -12.32
CA THR A 288 -32.96 -25.23 -11.99
C THR A 288 -31.53 -24.92 -12.45
N VAL A 289 -31.35 -24.40 -13.68
CA VAL A 289 -30.05 -23.99 -14.20
C VAL A 289 -29.47 -22.83 -13.38
N SER A 290 -30.30 -21.82 -13.08
CA SER A 290 -29.91 -20.69 -12.23
C SER A 290 -29.49 -21.15 -10.84
N PHE A 291 -30.26 -22.03 -10.20
CA PHE A 291 -29.93 -22.58 -8.89
C PHE A 291 -28.63 -23.40 -8.91
N PHE A 292 -28.43 -24.25 -9.92
CA PHE A 292 -27.20 -25.00 -10.11
C PHE A 292 -25.98 -24.08 -10.23
N TRP A 293 -26.05 -23.04 -11.07
CA TRP A 293 -24.96 -22.07 -11.23
C TRP A 293 -24.71 -21.27 -9.95
N ILE A 294 -25.75 -20.85 -9.24
CA ILE A 294 -25.61 -20.15 -7.96
C ILE A 294 -24.93 -21.05 -6.92
N ALA A 295 -25.33 -22.33 -6.83
CA ALA A 295 -24.71 -23.28 -5.91
C ALA A 295 -23.24 -23.52 -6.26
N ARG A 296 -22.94 -23.74 -7.56
CA ARG A 296 -21.57 -23.90 -8.05
C ARG A 296 -20.72 -22.66 -7.78
N LEU A 297 -21.22 -21.48 -8.09
CA LEU A 297 -20.52 -20.21 -7.91
C LEU A 297 -20.24 -19.93 -6.42
N ARG A 298 -21.20 -20.24 -5.53
CA ARG A 298 -20.98 -20.14 -4.07
C ARG A 298 -19.87 -21.07 -3.60
N LYS A 299 -19.85 -22.31 -4.08
CA LYS A 299 -18.80 -23.29 -3.74
C LYS A 299 -17.43 -22.82 -4.21
N GLU A 300 -17.34 -22.32 -5.45
CA GLU A 300 -16.11 -21.76 -6.02
C GLU A 300 -15.62 -20.53 -5.23
N ILE A 301 -16.52 -19.59 -4.90
CA ILE A 301 -16.19 -18.41 -4.09
C ILE A 301 -15.72 -18.81 -2.70
N GLN A 302 -16.37 -19.80 -2.06
CA GLN A 302 -15.94 -20.29 -0.75
C GLN A 302 -14.56 -20.94 -0.82
N HIS A 303 -14.30 -21.75 -1.84
CA HIS A 303 -12.99 -22.37 -2.06
C HIS A 303 -11.90 -21.31 -2.26
N ARG A 304 -12.12 -20.32 -3.13
CA ARG A 304 -11.19 -19.20 -3.35
C ARG A 304 -10.93 -18.40 -2.07
N LYS A 305 -11.96 -18.11 -1.29
CA LYS A 305 -11.81 -17.39 -0.01
C LYS A 305 -11.01 -18.20 1.02
N GLN A 306 -11.19 -19.52 1.05
CA GLN A 306 -10.43 -20.39 1.95
C GLN A 306 -8.96 -20.41 1.55
N VAL A 307 -8.67 -20.64 0.26
CA VAL A 307 -7.30 -20.62 -0.28
C VAL A 307 -6.61 -19.28 -0.02
N GLN A 308 -7.34 -18.16 -0.18
CA GLN A 308 -6.78 -16.83 0.10
C GLN A 308 -6.44 -16.64 1.58
N LYS A 309 -7.30 -17.11 2.49
CA LYS A 309 -7.03 -17.06 3.94
C LYS A 309 -5.88 -17.97 4.35
N ASP A 310 -5.84 -19.19 3.80
CA ASP A 310 -4.76 -20.15 4.09
C ASP A 310 -3.41 -19.59 3.61
N LEU A 311 -3.39 -18.96 2.43
CA LEU A 311 -2.21 -18.27 1.90
C LEU A 311 -1.78 -17.10 2.78
N GLU A 312 -2.72 -16.26 3.22
CA GLU A 312 -2.44 -15.11 4.09
C GLU A 312 -1.92 -15.55 5.46
N MET A 313 -2.47 -16.62 6.02
CA MET A 313 -2.00 -17.23 7.27
C MET A 313 -0.59 -17.82 7.12
N ALA A 314 -0.35 -18.61 6.07
CA ALA A 314 0.97 -19.19 5.80
C ALA A 314 2.04 -18.10 5.57
N LYS A 315 1.69 -17.02 4.87
CA LYS A 315 2.59 -15.87 4.68
C LYS A 315 2.93 -15.21 6.01
N ARG A 316 1.92 -14.97 6.85
CA ARG A 316 2.11 -14.35 8.16
C ARG A 316 2.95 -15.22 9.10
N GLU A 317 2.71 -16.52 9.13
CA GLU A 317 3.53 -17.47 9.91
C GLU A 317 5.00 -17.46 9.43
N ALA A 318 5.24 -17.38 8.12
CA ALA A 318 6.59 -17.27 7.58
C ALA A 318 7.28 -15.95 7.95
N GLU A 319 6.56 -14.82 7.90
CA GLU A 319 7.08 -13.51 8.31
C GLU A 319 7.39 -13.48 9.81
N GLU A 320 6.48 -13.97 10.67
CA GLU A 320 6.68 -14.07 12.12
C GLU A 320 7.88 -14.97 12.46
N ALA A 321 8.06 -16.09 11.75
CA ALA A 321 9.22 -16.96 11.91
C ALA A 321 10.53 -16.26 11.51
N ASN A 322 10.53 -15.47 10.44
CA ASN A 322 11.72 -14.74 9.98
C ASN A 322 12.09 -13.59 10.93
N GLU A 323 11.10 -12.88 11.47
CA GLU A 323 11.31 -11.86 12.50
C GLU A 323 11.85 -12.46 13.80
N PHE A 324 11.30 -13.61 14.22
CA PHE A 324 11.82 -14.34 15.38
C PHE A 324 13.27 -14.76 15.15
N LYS A 325 13.58 -15.36 14.00
CA LYS A 325 14.96 -15.74 13.62
C LYS A 325 15.92 -14.56 13.71
N SER A 326 15.54 -13.41 13.15
CA SER A 326 16.37 -12.20 13.12
C SER A 326 16.57 -11.58 14.52
N SER A 327 15.49 -11.46 15.31
CA SER A 327 15.56 -10.93 16.68
C SER A 327 16.33 -11.85 17.62
N PHE A 328 16.22 -13.16 17.43
CA PHE A 328 16.99 -14.17 18.16
C PHE A 328 18.49 -14.05 17.86
N MET A 329 18.88 -13.90 16.58
CA MET A 329 20.29 -13.67 16.21
C MET A 329 20.85 -12.37 16.83
N ALA A 330 20.07 -11.28 16.80
CA ALA A 330 20.46 -10.02 17.43
C ALA A 330 20.69 -10.18 18.95
N ARG A 331 19.79 -10.88 19.65
CA ARG A 331 19.94 -11.16 21.09
C ARG A 331 21.15 -12.02 21.38
N ILE A 332 21.37 -13.11 20.63
CA ILE A 332 22.54 -13.97 20.79
C ILE A 332 23.82 -13.17 20.58
N SER A 333 23.88 -12.32 19.56
CA SER A 333 25.07 -11.48 19.36
C SER A 333 25.35 -10.61 20.57
N HIS A 334 24.32 -10.03 21.20
CA HIS A 334 24.52 -9.21 22.39
C HIS A 334 25.01 -10.07 23.58
N GLU A 335 24.41 -11.23 23.80
CA GLU A 335 24.78 -12.16 24.87
C GLU A 335 26.19 -12.74 24.71
N ILE A 336 26.70 -12.91 23.49
CA ILE A 336 28.07 -13.34 23.24
C ILE A 336 29.06 -12.15 23.29
N ARG A 337 28.65 -10.96 22.84
CA ARG A 337 29.52 -9.77 22.82
C ARG A 337 29.91 -9.33 24.24
N THR A 338 28.98 -9.34 25.19
CA THR A 338 29.24 -8.93 26.59
C THR A 338 30.38 -9.69 27.27
N PRO A 339 30.37 -11.04 27.36
CA PRO A 339 31.47 -11.76 28.00
C PRO A 339 32.79 -11.62 27.23
N LEU A 340 32.73 -11.41 25.92
CA LEU A 340 33.91 -11.33 25.09
C LEU A 340 34.59 -9.95 25.16
N ASN A 341 33.81 -8.89 25.37
CA ASN A 341 34.32 -7.56 25.71
C ASN A 341 35.05 -7.59 27.06
N ALA A 342 34.50 -8.31 28.05
CA ALA A 342 35.17 -8.52 29.33
C ALA A 342 36.53 -9.23 29.17
N ILE A 343 36.57 -10.32 28.39
CA ILE A 343 37.83 -11.05 28.10
C ILE A 343 38.86 -10.14 27.43
N THR A 344 38.44 -9.38 26.42
CA THR A 344 39.33 -8.48 25.67
C THR A 344 39.85 -7.34 26.53
N GLY A 345 38.97 -6.74 27.35
CA GLY A 345 39.33 -5.68 28.28
C GLY A 345 40.30 -6.16 29.36
N MET A 346 40.05 -7.32 29.99
CA MET A 346 40.96 -7.90 30.98
C MET A 346 42.32 -8.29 30.37
N ALA A 347 42.32 -8.87 29.17
CA ALA A 347 43.57 -9.20 28.45
C ALA A 347 44.38 -7.92 28.15
N TYR A 348 43.72 -6.85 27.71
CA TYR A 348 44.37 -5.56 27.51
C TYR A 348 44.93 -4.98 28.82
N LEU A 349 44.18 -5.02 29.93
CA LEU A 349 44.65 -4.54 31.23
C LEU A 349 45.88 -5.33 31.72
N LEU A 350 45.87 -6.66 31.56
CA LEU A 350 47.04 -7.49 31.83
C LEU A 350 48.24 -7.07 30.97
N LYS A 351 48.03 -6.74 29.69
CA LYS A 351 49.08 -6.27 28.78
C LYS A 351 49.77 -4.98 29.25
N LYS A 352 49.09 -4.17 30.06
CA LYS A 352 49.60 -2.90 30.61
C LYS A 352 50.28 -3.05 31.98
N THR A 353 50.33 -4.26 32.54
CA THR A 353 51.09 -4.58 33.75
C THR A 353 52.49 -5.10 33.40
N ASP A 354 53.36 -5.25 34.40
CA ASP A 354 54.67 -5.89 34.20
C ASP A 354 54.49 -7.38 33.93
N ILE A 355 54.58 -7.76 32.65
CA ILE A 355 54.38 -9.14 32.17
C ILE A 355 55.61 -9.65 31.43
N SER A 356 55.88 -10.96 31.57
CA SER A 356 56.93 -11.63 30.80
C SER A 356 56.58 -11.75 29.31
N LEU A 357 57.60 -11.95 28.46
CA LEU A 357 57.43 -12.13 27.01
C LEU A 357 56.42 -13.25 26.67
N THR A 358 56.47 -14.36 27.41
CA THR A 358 55.55 -15.50 27.24
C THR A 358 54.12 -15.16 27.64
N GLN A 359 53.92 -14.39 28.73
CA GLN A 359 52.60 -13.91 29.13
C GLN A 359 52.03 -12.93 28.10
N ASN A 360 52.86 -12.05 27.54
CA ASN A 360 52.47 -11.13 26.46
C ASN A 360 51.99 -11.90 25.22
N MET A 361 52.73 -12.94 24.80
CA MET A 361 52.30 -13.83 23.72
C MET A 361 50.96 -14.53 24.01
N TYR A 362 50.70 -14.99 25.24
CA TYR A 362 49.42 -15.60 25.59
C TYR A 362 48.28 -14.59 25.56
N ILE A 363 48.51 -13.38 26.06
CA ILE A 363 47.55 -12.29 26.03
C ILE A 363 47.23 -11.91 24.58
N ASP A 364 48.23 -11.80 23.71
CA ASP A 364 48.02 -11.54 22.27
C ASP A 364 47.17 -12.63 21.61
N ARG A 365 47.40 -13.90 21.94
CA ARG A 365 46.57 -15.00 21.44
C ARG A 365 45.13 -14.95 21.96
N ILE A 366 44.92 -14.57 23.22
CA ILE A 366 43.57 -14.38 23.78
C ILE A 366 42.84 -13.25 23.06
N MET A 367 43.50 -12.10 22.89
CA MET A 367 42.93 -10.95 22.16
C MET A 367 42.63 -11.31 20.71
N GLN A 368 43.51 -12.04 20.03
CA GLN A 368 43.29 -12.51 18.66
C GLN A 368 42.09 -13.46 18.56
N ALA A 369 41.98 -14.43 19.47
CA ALA A 369 40.85 -15.36 19.51
C ALA A 369 39.52 -14.65 19.79
N ALA A 370 39.51 -13.67 20.69
CA ALA A 370 38.34 -12.85 21.00
C ALA A 370 37.91 -12.02 19.76
N ASN A 371 38.84 -11.30 19.13
CA ASN A 371 38.55 -10.52 17.93
C ASN A 371 38.03 -11.37 16.77
N ASN A 372 38.59 -12.57 16.55
CA ASN A 372 38.09 -13.50 15.54
C ASN A 372 36.63 -13.92 15.83
N MET A 373 36.28 -14.14 17.09
CA MET A 373 34.91 -14.48 17.47
C MET A 373 33.95 -13.31 17.26
N LEU A 374 34.35 -12.06 17.54
CA LEU A 374 33.56 -10.87 17.21
C LEU A 374 33.29 -10.77 15.71
N HIS A 375 34.30 -11.02 14.87
CA HIS A 375 34.14 -11.02 13.42
C HIS A 375 33.11 -12.05 12.96
N ILE A 376 33.17 -13.29 13.48
CA ILE A 376 32.19 -14.33 13.14
C ILE A 376 30.77 -13.93 13.54
N ILE A 377 30.61 -13.33 14.71
CA ILE A 377 29.29 -12.86 15.18
C ILE A 377 28.77 -11.75 14.28
N ASN A 378 29.63 -10.79 13.90
CA ASN A 378 29.26 -9.71 12.99
C ASN A 378 28.87 -10.25 11.60
N ASP A 379 29.59 -11.24 11.07
CA ASP A 379 29.23 -11.92 9.82
C ASP A 379 27.84 -12.56 9.89
N ILE A 380 27.53 -13.26 11.00
CA ILE A 380 26.22 -13.89 11.21
C ILE A 380 25.11 -12.84 11.27
N LEU A 381 25.35 -11.73 11.98
CA LEU A 381 24.40 -10.63 12.07
C LEU A 381 24.16 -9.95 10.73
N ASP A 382 25.23 -9.63 10.01
CA ASP A 382 25.14 -9.00 8.69
C ASP A 382 24.39 -9.92 7.72
N PHE A 383 24.71 -11.21 7.71
CA PHE A 383 23.97 -12.20 6.92
C PHE A 383 22.48 -12.24 7.30
N SER A 384 22.15 -12.28 8.59
CA SER A 384 20.75 -12.28 9.06
C SER A 384 20.00 -11.01 8.68
N LYS A 385 20.65 -9.83 8.69
CA LYS A 385 20.03 -8.56 8.29
C LYS A 385 19.76 -8.51 6.79
N ILE A 386 20.68 -9.01 5.99
CA ILE A 386 20.54 -9.08 4.53
C ILE A 386 19.44 -10.10 4.16
N GLU A 387 19.44 -11.30 4.73
CA GLU A 387 18.41 -12.34 4.49
C GLU A 387 16.99 -11.85 4.85
N ALA A 388 16.88 -11.01 5.89
CA ALA A 388 15.63 -10.40 6.30
C ALA A 388 15.21 -9.17 5.46
N GLY A 389 16.03 -8.75 4.49
CA GLY A 389 15.77 -7.55 3.67
C GLY A 389 15.83 -6.23 4.47
N LYS A 390 16.47 -6.22 5.64
CA LYS A 390 16.59 -5.04 6.54
C LYS A 390 17.92 -4.30 6.37
N ALA A 391 18.74 -4.70 5.40
CA ALA A 391 20.00 -4.03 5.08
C ALA A 391 19.73 -2.84 4.16
N GLU A 392 20.19 -1.65 4.55
CA GLU A 392 20.11 -0.42 3.75
C GLU A 392 21.53 0.04 3.38
N LEU A 393 21.68 0.63 2.19
CA LEU A 393 22.93 1.23 1.73
C LEU A 393 22.97 2.72 2.08
N GLU A 394 24.05 3.17 2.68
CA GLU A 394 24.26 4.59 2.99
C GLU A 394 24.98 5.27 1.83
N ILE A 395 24.22 5.83 0.88
CA ILE A 395 24.79 6.47 -0.32
C ILE A 395 25.28 7.89 0.02
N THR A 396 26.60 8.06 0.13
CA THR A 396 27.25 9.34 0.43
C THR A 396 28.40 9.61 -0.56
N SER A 397 28.83 10.87 -0.68
CA SER A 397 30.03 11.20 -1.45
C SER A 397 31.27 10.69 -0.70
N PHE A 398 32.10 9.91 -1.37
CA PHE A 398 33.30 9.31 -0.79
C PHE A 398 34.49 9.31 -1.77
N SER A 399 35.70 9.23 -1.20
CA SER A 399 36.98 9.11 -1.93
C SER A 399 37.36 7.64 -2.07
N LEU A 400 37.47 7.14 -3.30
CA LEU A 400 37.87 5.77 -3.58
C LEU A 400 39.30 5.48 -3.08
N ASP A 401 40.22 6.44 -3.23
CA ASP A 401 41.60 6.30 -2.74
C ASP A 401 41.66 6.15 -1.21
N GLN A 402 40.74 6.79 -0.48
CA GLN A 402 40.68 6.64 0.97
C GLN A 402 40.24 5.22 1.36
N VAL A 403 39.19 4.70 0.71
CA VAL A 403 38.71 3.33 0.94
C VAL A 403 39.82 2.32 0.66
N ILE A 404 40.51 2.46 -0.48
CA ILE A 404 41.63 1.59 -0.84
C ILE A 404 42.73 1.66 0.22
N GLN A 405 43.10 2.86 0.68
CA GLN A 405 44.15 3.02 1.68
C GLN A 405 43.79 2.33 3.00
N GLU A 406 42.55 2.45 3.45
CA GLU A 406 42.06 1.79 4.68
C GLU A 406 42.14 0.26 4.55
N VAL A 407 41.65 -0.29 3.42
CA VAL A 407 41.73 -1.73 3.13
C VAL A 407 43.18 -2.22 3.08
N VAL A 408 44.03 -1.52 2.34
CA VAL A 408 45.43 -1.88 2.14
C VAL A 408 46.20 -1.85 3.46
N ASN A 409 46.01 -0.83 4.30
CA ASN A 409 46.67 -0.75 5.61
C ASN A 409 46.40 -1.98 6.48
N ILE A 410 45.17 -2.50 6.45
CA ILE A 410 44.77 -3.70 7.20
C ILE A 410 45.41 -4.96 6.60
N ILE A 411 45.39 -5.08 5.26
CA ILE A 411 45.90 -6.25 4.55
C ILE A 411 47.42 -6.37 4.65
N SER A 412 48.15 -5.25 4.61
CA SER A 412 49.61 -5.24 4.59
C SER A 412 50.24 -5.85 5.84
N TYR A 413 49.63 -5.66 7.01
CA TYR A 413 50.08 -6.32 8.24
C TYR A 413 50.03 -7.85 8.10
N LYS A 414 48.96 -8.38 7.50
CA LYS A 414 48.79 -9.83 7.29
C LYS A 414 49.70 -10.39 6.21
N VAL A 415 49.93 -9.61 5.16
CA VAL A 415 50.86 -9.94 4.07
C VAL A 415 52.28 -10.13 4.61
N GLU A 416 52.73 -9.26 5.51
CA GLU A 416 54.04 -9.38 6.16
C GLU A 416 54.10 -10.56 7.13
N GLU A 417 53.05 -10.78 7.93
CA GLU A 417 52.95 -11.95 8.82
C GLU A 417 53.10 -13.27 8.04
N GLN A 418 52.48 -13.36 6.85
CA GLN A 418 52.58 -14.50 5.93
C GLN A 418 53.86 -14.48 5.08
N LYS A 419 54.64 -13.38 5.09
CA LYS A 419 55.84 -13.16 4.27
C LYS A 419 55.60 -13.32 2.76
N ILE A 420 54.45 -12.86 2.28
CA ILE A 420 54.09 -12.86 0.85
C ILE A 420 54.23 -11.45 0.25
N SER A 421 54.29 -11.35 -1.08
CA SER A 421 54.35 -10.05 -1.77
C SER A 421 52.94 -9.49 -2.01
N PHE A 422 52.76 -8.17 -1.91
CA PHE A 422 51.50 -7.51 -2.24
C PHE A 422 51.72 -6.46 -3.33
N ARG A 423 50.92 -6.53 -4.39
CA ARG A 423 50.92 -5.58 -5.51
C ARG A 423 49.58 -4.84 -5.59
N PHE A 424 49.65 -3.54 -5.88
CA PHE A 424 48.47 -2.70 -6.04
C PHE A 424 48.62 -1.83 -7.29
N SER A 425 47.57 -1.76 -8.11
CA SER A 425 47.47 -0.87 -9.26
C SER A 425 46.08 -0.29 -9.39
N LYS A 426 46.00 0.99 -9.78
CA LYS A 426 44.76 1.68 -10.12
C LYS A 426 44.91 2.37 -11.47
N ASP A 427 43.94 2.17 -12.36
CA ASP A 427 43.86 2.86 -13.64
C ASP A 427 43.65 4.38 -13.42
N PRO A 428 44.53 5.25 -13.96
CA PRO A 428 44.40 6.70 -13.84
C PRO A 428 43.10 7.29 -14.42
N LEU A 429 42.40 6.56 -15.29
CA LEU A 429 41.12 6.99 -15.86
C LEU A 429 39.95 6.86 -14.88
N VAL A 430 40.13 6.11 -13.78
CA VAL A 430 39.14 5.94 -12.73
C VAL A 430 39.04 7.23 -11.90
N PRO A 431 37.85 7.87 -11.83
CA PRO A 431 37.61 9.03 -10.95
C PRO A 431 37.96 8.73 -9.49
N ASN A 432 38.14 9.76 -8.66
CA ASN A 432 38.39 9.54 -7.25
C ASN A 432 37.12 9.68 -6.39
N TRP A 433 36.20 10.57 -6.78
CA TRP A 433 35.00 10.87 -6.00
C TRP A 433 33.74 10.22 -6.57
N PHE A 434 33.05 9.44 -5.74
CA PHE A 434 31.82 8.73 -6.11
C PHE A 434 30.73 8.88 -5.04
N PHE A 435 29.48 8.68 -5.44
CA PHE A 435 28.37 8.43 -4.55
C PHE A 435 28.20 6.92 -4.34
N GLY A 436 28.19 6.48 -3.08
CA GLY A 436 28.00 5.08 -2.71
C GLY A 436 28.23 4.84 -1.21
N ASP A 437 28.26 3.56 -0.82
CA ASP A 437 28.52 3.16 0.55
C ASP A 437 29.98 2.68 0.69
N ALA A 438 30.84 3.58 1.17
CA ALA A 438 32.27 3.34 1.33
C ALA A 438 32.57 2.12 2.24
N LYS A 439 31.80 1.95 3.32
CA LYS A 439 32.02 0.86 4.30
C LYS A 439 31.66 -0.51 3.71
N ARG A 440 30.64 -0.59 2.87
CA ARG A 440 30.29 -1.85 2.19
C ARG A 440 31.32 -2.23 1.14
N ILE A 441 31.88 -1.26 0.42
CA ILE A 441 33.00 -1.48 -0.50
C ILE A 441 34.24 -1.96 0.26
N GLU A 442 34.57 -1.31 1.38
CA GLU A 442 35.66 -1.73 2.28
C GLU A 442 35.45 -3.19 2.73
N GLN A 443 34.24 -3.54 3.19
CA GLN A 443 33.87 -4.88 3.63
C GLN A 443 34.01 -5.92 2.50
N ILE A 444 33.56 -5.59 1.28
CA ILE A 444 33.72 -6.47 0.10
C ILE A 444 35.20 -6.75 -0.17
N LEU A 445 36.02 -5.70 -0.27
CA LEU A 445 37.43 -5.83 -0.60
C LEU A 445 38.20 -6.56 0.51
N LEU A 446 37.94 -6.24 1.79
CA LEU A 446 38.56 -6.94 2.92
C LEU A 446 38.22 -8.43 2.92
N ASN A 447 36.98 -8.81 2.64
CA ASN A 447 36.60 -10.23 2.62
C ASN A 447 37.34 -11.02 1.54
N VAL A 448 37.47 -10.45 0.34
CA VAL A 448 38.17 -11.12 -0.77
C VAL A 448 39.68 -11.12 -0.55
N LEU A 449 40.28 -9.99 -0.17
CA LEU A 449 41.72 -9.87 0.07
C LEU A 449 42.20 -10.69 1.27
N ASN A 450 41.41 -10.74 2.35
CA ASN A 450 41.75 -11.60 3.49
C ASN A 450 41.77 -13.07 3.10
N ASN A 451 40.86 -13.53 2.23
CA ASN A 451 40.88 -14.89 1.73
C ASN A 451 42.11 -15.13 0.84
N ALA A 452 42.42 -14.20 -0.08
CA ALA A 452 43.61 -14.28 -0.92
C ALA A 452 44.90 -14.41 -0.10
N VAL A 453 45.10 -13.57 0.93
CA VAL A 453 46.26 -13.62 1.82
C VAL A 453 46.28 -14.90 2.65
N LYS A 454 45.14 -15.30 3.21
CA LYS A 454 45.02 -16.48 4.05
C LYS A 454 45.37 -17.79 3.33
N PHE A 455 45.02 -17.90 2.05
CA PHE A 455 45.22 -19.12 1.25
C PHE A 455 46.49 -19.09 0.39
N THR A 456 47.31 -18.04 0.51
CA THR A 456 48.61 -17.91 -0.15
C THR A 456 49.72 -18.07 0.87
N SER A 457 50.44 -19.20 0.82
CA SER A 457 51.54 -19.49 1.76
C SER A 457 52.88 -18.93 1.29
N ALA A 458 53.06 -18.76 -0.02
CA ALA A 458 54.23 -18.17 -0.65
C ALA A 458 53.81 -17.61 -2.02
N GLY A 459 54.46 -16.54 -2.46
CA GLY A 459 54.14 -15.88 -3.73
C GLY A 459 53.55 -14.49 -3.52
N GLU A 460 52.48 -14.17 -4.24
CA GLU A 460 51.95 -12.81 -4.31
C GLU A 460 50.43 -12.71 -4.32
N VAL A 461 49.94 -11.57 -3.85
CA VAL A 461 48.54 -11.13 -3.96
C VAL A 461 48.51 -9.77 -4.67
N LEU A 462 47.68 -9.65 -5.69
CA LEU A 462 47.49 -8.45 -6.51
C LEU A 462 46.08 -7.88 -6.30
N LEU A 463 45.98 -6.57 -6.11
CA LEU A 463 44.74 -5.79 -6.23
C LEU A 463 44.87 -4.82 -7.42
N ASP A 464 44.07 -5.03 -8.46
CA ASP A 464 44.06 -4.19 -9.66
C ASP A 464 42.68 -3.56 -9.88
N ILE A 465 42.64 -2.25 -10.11
CA ILE A 465 41.40 -1.48 -10.23
C ILE A 465 41.36 -0.80 -11.59
N ARG A 466 40.37 -1.15 -12.42
CA ARG A 466 40.27 -0.67 -13.82
C ARG A 466 38.91 -0.08 -14.16
N LEU A 467 38.89 0.88 -15.07
CA LEU A 467 37.65 1.35 -15.69
C LEU A 467 37.31 0.44 -16.88
N LEU A 468 36.14 -0.22 -16.85
CA LEU A 468 35.68 -1.07 -17.95
C LEU A 468 34.81 -0.31 -18.95
N ALA A 469 33.88 0.48 -18.43
CA ALA A 469 32.93 1.24 -19.24
C ALA A 469 32.47 2.49 -18.50
N LYS A 470 31.98 3.47 -19.27
CA LYS A 470 31.39 4.70 -18.76
C LYS A 470 30.07 4.95 -19.47
N GLU A 471 29.00 5.10 -18.69
CA GLU A 471 27.66 5.45 -19.14
C GLU A 471 27.21 6.74 -18.44
N ASN A 472 27.33 7.89 -19.10
CA ASN A 472 27.10 9.21 -18.50
C ASN A 472 27.94 9.42 -17.24
N ASP A 473 27.30 9.57 -16.07
CA ASP A 473 27.93 9.73 -14.76
C ASP A 473 28.13 8.39 -14.02
N LYS A 474 27.68 7.26 -14.58
CA LYS A 474 27.96 5.91 -14.06
C LYS A 474 29.23 5.34 -14.67
N TYR A 475 30.12 4.88 -13.81
CA TYR A 475 31.39 4.26 -14.17
C TYR A 475 31.35 2.81 -13.71
N HIS A 476 31.62 1.88 -14.63
CA HIS A 476 31.71 0.46 -14.35
C HIS A 476 33.16 0.13 -14.02
N ILE A 477 33.43 -0.10 -12.73
CA ILE A 477 34.77 -0.31 -12.20
C ILE A 477 34.96 -1.79 -11.90
N SER A 478 36.10 -2.33 -12.33
CA SER A 478 36.54 -3.68 -11.99
C SER A 478 37.54 -3.60 -10.83
N PHE A 479 37.29 -4.37 -9.77
CA PHE A 479 38.26 -4.67 -8.72
C PHE A 479 38.68 -6.13 -8.87
N THR A 480 39.90 -6.35 -9.32
CA THR A 480 40.45 -7.68 -9.55
C THR A 480 41.41 -8.03 -8.43
N VAL A 481 41.09 -9.08 -7.67
CA VAL A 481 41.97 -9.66 -6.66
C VAL A 481 42.52 -10.97 -7.18
N LYS A 482 43.84 -11.06 -7.36
CA LYS A 482 44.51 -12.28 -7.83
C LYS A 482 45.49 -12.77 -6.79
N ASP A 483 45.49 -14.07 -6.53
CA ASP A 483 46.43 -14.74 -5.63
C ASP A 483 47.14 -15.89 -6.34
N THR A 484 48.34 -16.23 -5.87
CA THR A 484 49.10 -17.43 -6.29
C THR A 484 49.01 -18.56 -5.27
N GLY A 485 47.87 -18.66 -4.58
CA GLY A 485 47.64 -19.62 -3.50
C GLY A 485 47.29 -21.03 -3.98
N ILE A 486 46.65 -21.79 -3.11
CA ILE A 486 46.33 -23.21 -3.35
C ILE A 486 45.33 -23.47 -4.49
N GLY A 487 44.60 -22.44 -4.93
CA GLY A 487 43.50 -22.57 -5.88
C GLY A 487 42.34 -23.44 -5.38
N MET A 488 41.33 -23.65 -6.21
CA MET A 488 40.09 -24.37 -5.89
C MET A 488 39.68 -25.34 -7.00
N THR A 489 39.06 -26.46 -6.64
CA THR A 489 38.47 -27.40 -7.61
C THR A 489 37.14 -26.88 -8.16
N GLU A 490 36.65 -27.45 -9.27
CA GLU A 490 35.33 -27.09 -9.83
C GLU A 490 34.18 -27.32 -8.83
N GLU A 491 34.27 -28.38 -8.00
CA GLU A 491 33.25 -28.62 -6.97
C GLU A 491 33.26 -27.52 -5.89
N GLN A 492 34.45 -27.05 -5.50
CA GLN A 492 34.60 -25.96 -4.53
C GLN A 492 34.11 -24.63 -5.11
N LEU A 493 34.40 -24.33 -6.39
CA LEU A 493 33.91 -23.15 -7.09
C LEU A 493 32.37 -23.09 -7.13
N ASN A 494 31.71 -24.21 -7.45
CA ASN A 494 30.24 -24.28 -7.52
C ASN A 494 29.54 -24.07 -6.17
N LYS A 495 30.23 -24.27 -5.05
CA LYS A 495 29.70 -24.09 -3.69
C LYS A 495 30.23 -22.85 -2.98
N LEU A 496 31.03 -22.02 -3.67
CA LEU A 496 31.81 -20.94 -3.09
C LEU A 496 30.99 -19.86 -2.40
N PHE A 497 29.83 -19.52 -2.97
CA PHE A 497 28.91 -18.50 -2.46
C PHE A 497 27.78 -19.08 -1.58
N THR A 498 27.78 -20.39 -1.35
CA THR A 498 26.76 -21.05 -0.52
C THR A 498 27.04 -20.78 0.96
N PRO A 499 26.08 -20.23 1.73
CA PRO A 499 26.28 -19.91 3.14
C PRO A 499 26.70 -21.15 3.95
N PHE A 500 27.63 -20.96 4.90
CA PHE A 500 28.14 -21.99 5.81
C PHE A 500 28.91 -23.14 5.16
N VAL A 501 29.16 -23.11 3.86
CA VAL A 501 29.97 -24.13 3.19
C VAL A 501 31.45 -23.77 3.28
N GLN A 502 32.27 -24.70 3.76
CA GLN A 502 33.72 -24.57 3.86
C GLN A 502 34.37 -25.76 3.16
N GLY A 503 35.38 -25.50 2.32
CA GLY A 503 35.88 -26.44 1.32
C GLY A 503 36.40 -27.79 1.84
N ASP A 504 37.14 -27.84 2.96
CA ASP A 504 37.75 -29.09 3.45
C ASP A 504 38.02 -29.11 4.97
N ILE A 505 37.81 -30.27 5.61
CA ILE A 505 37.97 -30.48 7.07
C ILE A 505 39.44 -30.31 7.52
N SER A 506 40.41 -30.60 6.65
CA SER A 506 41.86 -30.48 6.92
C SER A 506 42.35 -29.03 6.88
N ILE A 507 41.80 -28.21 5.96
CA ILE A 507 42.07 -26.77 5.83
C ILE A 507 41.38 -25.99 6.96
N ASN A 508 40.20 -26.45 7.39
CA ASN A 508 39.43 -25.85 8.49
C ASN A 508 40.16 -25.86 9.84
N ARG A 509 40.93 -26.91 10.14
CA ARG A 509 41.75 -26.97 11.37
C ARG A 509 42.91 -25.98 11.39
N ARG A 510 43.40 -25.57 10.21
CA ARG A 510 44.62 -24.78 10.08
C ARG A 510 44.36 -23.29 9.90
N PHE A 511 43.22 -22.91 9.33
CA PHE A 511 42.98 -21.51 8.95
C PHE A 511 41.66 -20.89 9.44
N GLY A 512 40.64 -21.66 9.90
CA GLY A 512 39.41 -21.17 10.57
C GLY A 512 38.53 -20.13 9.83
N GLY A 513 37.21 -20.13 10.00
CA GLY A 513 36.34 -19.10 9.40
C GLY A 513 34.85 -19.33 9.65
N SER A 514 34.01 -18.34 9.34
CA SER A 514 32.54 -18.45 9.41
C SER A 514 31.93 -19.14 8.19
N GLY A 515 32.60 -19.12 7.03
CA GLY A 515 32.04 -19.56 5.75
C GLY A 515 30.95 -18.62 5.22
N LEU A 516 30.82 -17.42 5.79
CA LEU A 516 29.82 -16.42 5.42
C LEU A 516 30.42 -15.24 4.62
N GLY A 517 31.73 -15.03 4.68
CA GLY A 517 32.36 -13.85 4.06
C GLY A 517 32.01 -13.68 2.58
N LEU A 518 32.13 -14.73 1.76
CA LEU A 518 31.83 -14.65 0.32
C LEU A 518 30.34 -14.59 0.01
N SER A 519 29.47 -15.22 0.80
CA SER A 519 28.02 -15.08 0.64
C SER A 519 27.54 -13.67 1.01
N ILE A 520 28.18 -13.02 1.99
CA ILE A 520 27.97 -11.59 2.30
C ILE A 520 28.44 -10.72 1.12
N VAL A 521 29.62 -10.97 0.55
CA VAL A 521 30.11 -10.24 -0.63
C VAL A 521 29.10 -10.32 -1.78
N LYS A 522 28.59 -11.52 -2.09
CA LYS A 522 27.62 -11.70 -3.17
C LYS A 522 26.35 -10.88 -2.93
N ASN A 523 25.77 -10.96 -1.73
CA ASN A 523 24.56 -10.21 -1.41
C ASN A 523 24.78 -8.68 -1.41
N LEU A 524 25.92 -8.20 -0.89
CA LEU A 524 26.24 -6.77 -0.92
C LEU A 524 26.39 -6.26 -2.36
N LEU A 525 27.02 -7.05 -3.24
CA LEU A 525 27.11 -6.72 -4.66
C LEU A 525 25.75 -6.69 -5.33
N ASP A 526 24.89 -7.69 -5.07
CA ASP A 526 23.53 -7.73 -5.63
C ASP A 526 22.72 -6.49 -5.19
N MET A 527 22.86 -6.04 -3.93
CA MET A 527 22.25 -4.80 -3.43
C MET A 527 22.81 -3.54 -4.10
N MET A 528 24.10 -3.52 -4.42
CA MET A 528 24.77 -2.40 -5.08
C MET A 528 24.64 -2.43 -6.61
N GLY A 529 23.96 -3.44 -7.17
CA GLY A 529 23.84 -3.64 -8.62
C GLY A 529 25.15 -4.06 -9.29
N GLY A 530 26.07 -4.66 -8.55
CA GLY A 530 27.34 -5.21 -9.03
C GLY A 530 27.32 -6.72 -9.18
N GLU A 531 28.42 -7.26 -9.70
CA GLU A 531 28.60 -8.69 -9.96
C GLU A 531 29.99 -9.16 -9.50
N ILE A 532 30.16 -10.47 -9.31
CA ILE A 532 31.45 -11.09 -8.99
C ILE A 532 31.65 -12.34 -9.83
N GLU A 533 32.81 -12.40 -10.49
CA GLU A 533 33.28 -13.57 -11.25
C GLU A 533 34.50 -14.17 -10.56
N VAL A 534 34.63 -15.50 -10.61
CA VAL A 534 35.73 -16.20 -9.97
C VAL A 534 36.31 -17.23 -10.92
N PHE A 535 37.64 -17.16 -11.09
CA PHE A 535 38.43 -18.11 -11.86
C PHE A 535 39.49 -18.69 -10.93
N SER A 536 39.61 -20.01 -10.85
CA SER A 536 40.60 -20.64 -9.98
C SER A 536 41.06 -21.96 -10.56
N THR A 537 42.32 -22.30 -10.37
CA THR A 537 42.91 -23.56 -10.81
C THR A 537 43.74 -24.14 -9.66
N PRO A 538 43.52 -25.41 -9.25
CA PRO A 538 44.24 -26.01 -8.13
C PRO A 538 45.76 -25.92 -8.33
N GLY A 539 46.46 -25.33 -7.36
CA GLY A 539 47.91 -25.13 -7.35
C GLY A 539 48.43 -23.90 -8.11
N GLU A 540 47.57 -23.20 -8.86
CA GLU A 540 47.96 -21.98 -9.61
C GLU A 540 47.42 -20.69 -8.97
N GLY A 541 46.43 -20.80 -8.08
CA GLY A 541 45.81 -19.68 -7.35
C GLY A 541 44.41 -19.34 -7.85
N SER A 542 43.90 -18.17 -7.42
CA SER A 542 42.56 -17.71 -7.77
C SER A 542 42.53 -16.26 -8.23
N THR A 543 41.52 -15.91 -9.01
CA THR A 543 41.24 -14.55 -9.49
C THR A 543 39.77 -14.25 -9.24
N PHE A 544 39.50 -13.25 -8.42
CA PHE A 544 38.18 -12.71 -8.15
C PHE A 544 38.05 -11.37 -8.88
N ILE A 545 37.01 -11.22 -9.69
CA ILE A 545 36.73 -10.01 -10.45
C ILE A 545 35.41 -9.45 -9.95
N ILE A 546 35.45 -8.32 -9.26
CA ILE A 546 34.26 -7.62 -8.77
C ILE A 546 33.94 -6.48 -9.73
N LEU A 547 32.72 -6.47 -10.26
CA LEU A 547 32.21 -5.47 -11.18
C LEU A 547 31.23 -4.57 -10.43
N LEU A 548 31.54 -3.28 -10.30
CA LEU A 548 30.70 -2.36 -9.53
C LEU A 548 30.35 -1.10 -10.34
N PRO A 549 29.06 -0.81 -10.55
CA PRO A 549 28.64 0.46 -11.12
C PRO A 549 28.60 1.55 -10.03
N LEU A 550 29.42 2.58 -10.16
CA LEU A 550 29.45 3.73 -9.24
C LEU A 550 29.11 5.02 -9.97
N THR A 551 28.33 5.89 -9.32
CA THR A 551 28.01 7.23 -9.87
C THR A 551 29.06 8.23 -9.37
N VAL A 552 29.61 9.04 -10.26
CA VAL A 552 30.64 10.04 -9.89
C VAL A 552 30.03 11.25 -9.21
N ASP A 553 30.69 11.76 -8.17
CA ASP A 553 30.41 13.10 -7.65
C ASP A 553 31.11 14.12 -8.54
N THR A 554 30.42 14.50 -9.62
CA THR A 554 30.98 15.37 -10.67
C THR A 554 31.40 16.74 -10.14
N GLU A 555 30.75 17.27 -9.10
CA GLU A 555 31.13 18.56 -8.52
C GLU A 555 32.48 18.45 -7.80
N THR A 556 32.60 17.48 -6.88
CA THR A 556 33.81 17.29 -6.09
C THR A 556 34.98 16.79 -6.94
N GLU A 557 34.71 15.88 -7.87
CA GLU A 557 35.69 15.39 -8.85
C GLU A 557 36.22 16.53 -9.75
N ASN A 558 35.35 17.44 -10.21
CA ASN A 558 35.79 18.58 -11.01
C ASN A 558 36.60 19.60 -10.18
N ARG A 559 36.24 19.82 -8.90
CA ARG A 559 37.05 20.65 -7.99
C ARG A 559 38.44 20.04 -7.78
N TYR A 560 38.49 18.73 -7.53
CA TYR A 560 39.73 17.97 -7.41
C TYR A 560 40.58 18.09 -8.68
N LYS A 561 39.99 17.84 -9.86
CA LYS A 561 40.66 18.00 -11.18
C LYS A 561 41.11 19.43 -11.47
N LYS A 562 40.37 20.45 -11.05
CA LYS A 562 40.78 21.86 -11.21
C LYS A 562 41.98 22.20 -10.33
N ALA A 563 42.00 21.76 -9.08
CA ALA A 563 43.15 21.90 -8.19
C ALA A 563 44.41 21.21 -8.78
N LEU A 564 44.21 20.01 -9.32
CA LEU A 564 45.19 19.22 -10.08
C LEU A 564 45.74 19.94 -11.32
N SER A 565 44.87 20.55 -12.13
CA SER A 565 45.24 21.16 -13.42
C SER A 565 45.92 22.54 -13.32
N SER A 566 46.25 23.01 -12.11
CA SER A 566 46.92 24.29 -11.94
C SER A 566 48.20 24.33 -12.79
N LYS A 567 48.39 25.40 -13.57
CA LYS A 567 49.52 25.56 -14.53
C LYS A 567 50.91 25.31 -13.89
N ARG A 568 51.01 25.36 -12.57
CA ARG A 568 52.26 25.17 -11.80
C ARG A 568 52.83 23.75 -11.86
N LEU A 569 52.02 22.71 -12.00
CA LEU A 569 52.53 21.33 -11.95
C LEU A 569 53.16 20.87 -13.28
N LYS A 570 52.74 21.44 -14.41
CA LYS A 570 53.22 21.06 -15.76
C LYS A 570 54.70 21.39 -16.02
N ASP A 571 55.25 22.34 -15.26
CA ASP A 571 56.64 22.80 -15.44
C ASP A 571 57.65 22.05 -14.55
N ILE A 572 57.18 21.12 -13.71
CA ILE A 572 58.01 20.33 -12.80
C ILE A 572 58.69 19.22 -13.58
N ARG A 573 60.02 19.24 -13.62
CA ARG A 573 60.83 18.17 -14.23
C ARG A 573 61.21 17.15 -13.17
N THR A 574 60.75 15.90 -13.34
CA THR A 574 60.91 14.85 -12.32
C THR A 574 61.89 13.77 -12.76
N LEU A 575 62.73 13.27 -11.85
CA LEU A 575 63.54 12.06 -12.03
C LEU A 575 63.00 10.98 -11.07
N VAL A 576 62.77 9.76 -11.55
CA VAL A 576 62.32 8.64 -10.72
C VAL A 576 63.40 7.56 -10.75
N LEU A 577 63.97 7.27 -9.59
CA LEU A 577 64.89 6.16 -9.36
C LEU A 577 64.11 4.99 -8.75
N GLY A 578 63.97 3.91 -9.52
CA GLY A 578 63.27 2.70 -9.06
C GLY A 578 63.75 1.45 -9.79
N LYS A 579 63.66 0.28 -9.16
CA LYS A 579 63.97 -1.01 -9.80
C LYS A 579 63.16 -1.15 -11.10
N SER A 580 63.77 -1.71 -12.13
CA SER A 580 63.10 -2.02 -13.40
C SER A 580 61.91 -2.94 -13.14
N GLY A 581 60.69 -2.45 -13.33
CA GLY A 581 59.46 -3.21 -13.04
C GLY A 581 58.20 -2.35 -13.05
N GLU A 582 57.07 -2.99 -12.74
CA GLU A 582 55.72 -2.41 -12.82
C GLU A 582 55.50 -1.20 -11.89
N ASN A 583 56.12 -1.15 -10.71
CA ASN A 583 55.98 -0.03 -9.76
C ASN A 583 56.46 1.32 -10.34
N THR A 584 57.60 1.30 -11.04
CA THR A 584 58.19 2.51 -11.63
C THR A 584 57.35 3.01 -12.81
N ASN A 585 56.84 2.08 -13.63
CA ASN A 585 55.91 2.39 -14.73
C ASN A 585 54.56 2.93 -14.20
N MET A 586 54.10 2.44 -13.05
CA MET A 586 52.90 2.93 -12.38
C MET A 586 53.07 4.37 -11.90
N VAL A 587 54.20 4.68 -11.23
CA VAL A 587 54.52 6.05 -10.80
C VAL A 587 54.62 7.00 -12.01
N GLU A 588 55.24 6.57 -13.11
CA GLU A 588 55.27 7.32 -14.37
C GLU A 588 53.86 7.61 -14.90
N SER A 589 53.00 6.60 -14.94
CA SER A 589 51.60 6.74 -15.38
C SER A 589 50.84 7.75 -14.53
N TYR A 590 51.01 7.72 -13.19
CA TYR A 590 50.39 8.67 -12.27
C TYR A 590 50.89 10.10 -12.49
N LEU A 591 52.22 10.30 -12.58
CA LEU A 591 52.81 11.61 -12.85
C LEU A 591 52.35 12.17 -14.21
N SER A 592 52.30 11.32 -15.24
CA SER A 592 51.81 11.70 -16.56
C SER A 592 50.33 12.11 -16.52
N ALA A 593 49.50 11.44 -15.72
CA ALA A 593 48.09 11.83 -15.51
C ALA A 593 47.96 13.20 -14.83
N PHE A 594 48.93 13.59 -13.98
CA PHE A 594 49.01 14.95 -13.40
C PHE A 594 49.60 15.99 -14.35
N GLY A 595 50.06 15.58 -15.53
CA GLY A 595 50.76 16.42 -16.49
C GLY A 595 52.20 16.74 -16.10
N ILE A 596 52.82 15.95 -15.21
CA ILE A 596 54.22 16.05 -14.80
C ILE A 596 55.05 15.12 -15.69
N HIS A 597 56.08 15.67 -16.33
CA HIS A 597 57.01 14.86 -17.12
C HIS A 597 58.11 14.29 -16.22
N CYS A 598 58.27 12.97 -16.24
CA CYS A 598 59.35 12.28 -15.52
C CYS A 598 60.33 11.58 -16.46
N GLN A 599 61.56 11.39 -15.99
CA GLN A 599 62.54 10.47 -16.58
C GLN A 599 62.80 9.33 -15.61
N LEU A 600 62.95 8.11 -16.13
CA LEU A 600 63.15 6.91 -15.32
C LEU A 600 64.61 6.47 -15.35
N THR A 601 65.10 5.98 -14.21
CA THR A 601 66.40 5.32 -14.09
C THR A 601 66.31 4.18 -13.08
N ASN A 602 67.09 3.13 -13.31
CA ASN A 602 67.09 1.90 -12.51
C ASN A 602 68.37 1.68 -11.69
N THR A 603 69.31 2.63 -11.75
CA THR A 603 70.58 2.56 -11.02
C THR A 603 70.91 3.89 -10.37
N GLU A 604 71.48 3.83 -9.17
CA GLU A 604 71.99 5.00 -8.43
C GLU A 604 73.00 5.80 -9.27
N ALA A 605 73.93 5.10 -9.93
CA ALA A 605 74.92 5.72 -10.82
C ALA A 605 74.28 6.43 -12.03
N GLY A 606 73.21 5.85 -12.59
CA GLY A 606 72.44 6.49 -13.66
C GLY A 606 71.73 7.75 -13.19
N ALA A 607 71.10 7.69 -12.02
CA ALA A 607 70.44 8.85 -11.41
C ALA A 607 71.43 9.99 -11.14
N LEU A 608 72.60 9.68 -10.57
CA LEU A 608 73.63 10.69 -10.29
C LEU A 608 74.12 11.36 -11.58
N ARG A 609 74.42 10.59 -12.64
CA ARG A 609 74.83 11.14 -13.94
C ARG A 609 73.77 12.06 -14.55
N MET A 610 72.49 11.71 -14.42
CA MET A 610 71.39 12.52 -14.94
C MET A 610 71.24 13.83 -14.17
N LEU A 611 71.44 13.80 -12.85
CA LEU A 611 71.45 15.01 -12.01
C LEU A 611 72.65 15.90 -12.31
N GLU A 612 73.85 15.33 -12.46
CA GLU A 612 75.08 16.06 -12.82
C GLU A 612 75.01 16.68 -14.23
N ALA A 613 74.42 15.97 -15.21
CA ALA A 613 74.26 16.49 -16.58
C ALA A 613 73.18 17.58 -16.70
N ALA A 614 72.31 17.73 -15.68
CA ALA A 614 71.25 18.72 -15.63
C ALA A 614 71.68 19.96 -14.81
N ASP A 615 72.84 20.51 -15.12
CA ASP A 615 73.46 21.65 -14.43
C ASP A 615 72.89 23.04 -14.84
N GLY A 616 71.95 23.07 -15.80
CA GLY A 616 71.37 24.28 -16.36
C GLY A 616 72.10 24.85 -17.58
N THR A 617 73.25 24.30 -17.97
CA THR A 617 73.97 24.69 -19.19
C THR A 617 73.60 23.82 -20.40
N ILE A 618 73.40 22.51 -20.20
CA ILE A 618 73.04 21.55 -21.26
C ILE A 618 71.56 21.15 -21.19
N ALA A 619 71.02 20.98 -19.98
CA ALA A 619 69.62 20.64 -19.75
C ALA A 619 69.09 21.32 -18.47
N LYS A 620 67.79 21.66 -18.44
CA LYS A 620 67.13 22.28 -17.27
C LYS A 620 67.30 21.37 -16.02
N PRO A 621 67.66 21.89 -14.85
CA PRO A 621 67.76 21.07 -13.63
C PRO A 621 66.46 20.35 -13.30
N PHE A 622 66.56 19.19 -12.64
CA PHE A 622 65.38 18.51 -12.10
C PHE A 622 64.82 19.29 -10.92
N ASP A 623 63.50 19.38 -10.83
CA ASP A 623 62.79 20.03 -9.73
C ASP A 623 62.43 19.01 -8.63
N LEU A 624 62.16 17.77 -9.02
CA LEU A 624 61.74 16.67 -8.13
C LEU A 624 62.53 15.39 -8.42
N LEU A 625 62.95 14.69 -7.37
CA LEU A 625 63.55 13.37 -7.40
C LEU A 625 62.69 12.42 -6.54
N ILE A 626 62.18 11.36 -7.15
CA ILE A 626 61.45 10.30 -6.44
C ILE A 626 62.36 9.08 -6.35
N ILE A 627 62.58 8.58 -5.15
CA ILE A 627 63.50 7.47 -4.88
C ILE A 627 62.71 6.33 -4.26
N ASP A 628 62.75 5.15 -4.86
CA ASP A 628 62.29 3.93 -4.22
C ASP A 628 63.38 3.39 -3.28
N TYR A 629 63.08 3.35 -1.96
CA TYR A 629 64.00 2.88 -0.93
C TYR A 629 64.53 1.47 -1.20
N ASP A 630 63.68 0.57 -1.72
CA ASP A 630 64.07 -0.83 -1.99
C ASP A 630 65.04 -0.96 -3.17
N THR A 631 65.27 0.11 -3.93
CA THR A 631 66.17 0.13 -5.09
C THR A 631 67.63 0.35 -4.69
N LEU A 632 67.85 0.78 -3.44
CA LEU A 632 69.17 1.20 -2.96
C LEU A 632 69.97 0.01 -2.44
N SER A 633 71.28 0.06 -2.65
CA SER A 633 72.20 -1.07 -2.41
C SER A 633 72.77 -1.12 -0.98
N GLU A 634 72.75 0.00 -0.25
CA GLU A 634 73.09 0.15 1.18
C GLU A 634 71.98 0.94 1.91
N ASP A 635 72.18 1.35 3.18
CA ASP A 635 71.23 2.18 3.93
C ASP A 635 70.73 3.33 3.04
N GLY A 636 69.42 3.35 2.76
CA GLY A 636 68.84 4.10 1.65
C GLY A 636 69.04 5.63 1.72
N PHE A 637 69.53 6.09 2.86
CA PHE A 637 69.88 7.48 3.09
C PHE A 637 71.26 7.88 2.54
N ASN A 638 72.21 6.95 2.41
CA ASN A 638 73.59 7.23 1.94
C ASN A 638 73.60 7.83 0.52
N PHE A 639 72.71 7.37 -0.35
CA PHE A 639 72.58 7.89 -1.71
C PHE A 639 72.09 9.35 -1.73
N VAL A 640 71.19 9.72 -0.81
CA VAL A 640 70.71 11.10 -0.67
C VAL A 640 71.83 12.02 -0.15
N GLU A 641 72.64 11.53 0.79
CA GLU A 641 73.84 12.24 1.26
C GLU A 641 74.87 12.43 0.14
N ALA A 642 75.08 11.43 -0.71
CA ALA A 642 75.96 11.51 -1.87
C ALA A 642 75.49 12.56 -2.90
N ILE A 643 74.17 12.67 -3.14
CA ILE A 643 73.60 13.73 -4.00
C ILE A 643 73.83 15.10 -3.37
N ARG A 644 73.60 15.23 -2.06
CA ARG A 644 73.71 16.51 -1.34
C ARG A 644 75.15 17.01 -1.19
N SER A 645 76.12 16.09 -1.15
CA SER A 645 77.55 16.40 -1.01
C SER A 645 78.29 16.55 -2.35
N SER A 646 77.63 16.35 -3.49
CA SER A 646 78.25 16.48 -4.82
C SER A 646 78.29 17.93 -5.29
N ASP A 647 79.50 18.50 -5.42
CA ASP A 647 79.73 19.84 -5.98
C ASP A 647 79.36 19.97 -7.47
N LYS A 648 79.13 18.85 -8.15
CA LYS A 648 78.78 18.81 -9.59
C LYS A 648 77.29 19.02 -9.85
N ILE A 649 76.44 18.95 -8.82
CA ILE A 649 74.99 19.10 -8.95
C ILE A 649 74.62 20.55 -8.66
N GLY A 650 74.39 21.33 -9.71
CA GLY A 650 74.14 22.78 -9.58
C GLY A 650 72.87 23.13 -8.78
N ARG A 651 71.82 22.30 -8.84
CA ARG A 651 70.58 22.48 -8.06
C ARG A 651 70.08 21.13 -7.57
N ILE A 652 70.02 20.97 -6.24
CA ILE A 652 69.46 19.77 -5.61
C ILE A 652 67.93 19.80 -5.76
N PRO A 653 67.32 18.78 -6.39
CA PRO A 653 65.87 18.68 -6.51
C PRO A 653 65.23 18.44 -5.14
N LYS A 654 63.92 18.72 -5.02
CA LYS A 654 63.14 18.23 -3.89
C LYS A 654 63.08 16.71 -3.93
N ILE A 655 63.17 16.04 -2.78
CA ILE A 655 63.26 14.58 -2.71
C ILE A 655 62.01 13.99 -2.05
N ILE A 656 61.32 13.13 -2.79
CA ILE A 656 60.31 12.21 -2.26
C ILE A 656 60.93 10.82 -2.17
N MET A 657 60.84 10.19 -1.00
CA MET A 657 61.26 8.80 -0.82
C MET A 657 60.06 7.89 -0.65
N LEU A 658 59.98 6.81 -1.44
CA LEU A 658 58.97 5.77 -1.33
C LEU A 658 59.45 4.72 -0.34
N LEU A 659 58.79 4.63 0.81
CA LEU A 659 59.17 3.80 1.94
C LEU A 659 58.34 2.51 2.01
N PRO A 660 58.92 1.40 2.51
CA PRO A 660 58.17 0.20 2.86
C PRO A 660 57.08 0.47 3.91
N MET A 661 55.97 -0.26 3.88
CA MET A 661 54.78 0.00 4.71
C MET A 661 54.97 -0.09 6.21
N MET A 662 55.89 -0.93 6.69
CA MET A 662 55.96 -1.36 8.09
C MET A 662 57.22 -0.85 8.81
N GLN A 663 57.96 0.04 8.16
CA GLN A 663 59.12 0.71 8.75
C GLN A 663 58.78 2.18 9.05
N GLU A 664 57.86 2.39 10.00
CA GLU A 664 57.49 3.74 10.45
C GLU A 664 58.69 4.49 11.05
N ASP A 665 59.67 3.76 11.59
CA ASP A 665 60.94 4.28 12.09
C ASP A 665 61.78 4.96 11.01
N LEU A 666 61.63 4.58 9.74
CA LEU A 666 62.29 5.29 8.62
C LEU A 666 61.73 6.69 8.42
N PHE A 667 60.45 6.94 8.75
CA PHE A 667 59.87 8.28 8.62
C PHE A 667 60.52 9.28 9.58
N ASP A 668 60.92 8.82 10.77
CA ASP A 668 61.59 9.66 11.77
C ASP A 668 62.99 10.11 11.30
N LYS A 669 63.67 9.29 10.48
CA LYS A 669 65.01 9.56 9.94
C LYS A 669 65.01 10.46 8.69
N LEU A 670 63.88 10.66 8.02
CA LEU A 670 63.80 11.41 6.76
C LEU A 670 64.38 12.84 6.86
N ASN A 671 64.05 13.55 7.94
CA ASN A 671 64.48 14.92 8.14
C ASN A 671 65.99 15.02 8.41
N GLU A 672 66.56 14.01 9.08
CA GLU A 672 67.99 13.95 9.43
C GLU A 672 68.87 13.88 8.18
N HIS A 673 68.41 13.16 7.15
CA HIS A 673 69.10 13.01 5.86
C HIS A 673 68.64 14.01 4.79
N GLY A 674 67.82 15.00 5.17
CA GLY A 674 67.35 16.05 4.27
C GLY A 674 66.44 15.52 3.14
N ILE A 675 65.60 14.54 3.41
CA ILE A 675 64.53 14.14 2.49
C ILE A 675 63.31 15.02 2.76
N ASP A 676 62.76 15.65 1.72
CA ASP A 676 61.67 16.61 1.92
C ASP A 676 60.33 15.94 2.25
N ARG A 677 60.07 14.72 1.74
CA ARG A 677 58.85 13.95 2.04
C ARG A 677 59.02 12.44 1.87
N GLY A 678 58.40 11.66 2.77
CA GLY A 678 58.24 10.21 2.62
C GLY A 678 56.82 9.83 2.21
N ILE A 679 56.66 8.81 1.38
CA ILE A 679 55.39 8.20 1.00
C ILE A 679 55.50 6.69 1.25
N SER A 680 54.61 6.13 2.07
CA SER A 680 54.54 4.68 2.26
C SER A 680 53.97 4.02 1.01
N LYS A 681 54.52 2.86 0.63
CA LYS A 681 53.91 1.98 -0.38
C LYS A 681 52.57 1.40 0.16
N PRO A 682 51.72 0.78 -0.67
CA PRO A 682 51.68 1.01 -2.11
C PRO A 682 51.29 2.46 -2.42
N VAL A 683 51.90 3.01 -3.46
CA VAL A 683 51.68 4.40 -3.85
C VAL A 683 50.36 4.52 -4.59
N THR A 684 49.49 5.44 -4.16
CA THR A 684 48.24 5.79 -4.87
C THR A 684 48.40 7.11 -5.64
N PRO A 685 47.57 7.37 -6.67
CA PRO A 685 47.59 8.66 -7.35
C PRO A 685 47.44 9.85 -6.38
N SER A 686 46.47 9.80 -5.46
CA SER A 686 46.25 10.91 -4.53
C SER A 686 47.41 11.13 -3.57
N THR A 687 47.98 10.08 -2.97
CA THR A 687 49.10 10.23 -2.02
C THR A 687 50.36 10.75 -2.68
N LEU A 688 50.64 10.32 -3.91
CA LEU A 688 51.74 10.84 -4.72
C LEU A 688 51.52 12.31 -5.05
N LEU A 689 50.33 12.66 -5.53
CA LEU A 689 49.97 14.03 -5.86
C LEU A 689 50.09 14.96 -4.65
N ASP A 690 49.50 14.59 -3.51
CA ASP A 690 49.55 15.39 -2.28
C ASP A 690 51.00 15.58 -1.83
N GLY A 691 51.83 14.54 -1.97
CA GLY A 691 53.27 14.63 -1.75
C GLY A 691 53.95 15.66 -2.65
N VAL A 692 53.61 15.72 -3.93
CA VAL A 692 54.12 16.76 -4.85
C VAL A 692 53.57 18.14 -4.49
N LEU A 693 52.27 18.27 -4.24
CA LEU A 693 51.63 19.55 -3.92
C LEU A 693 52.18 20.17 -2.62
N ASP A 694 52.34 19.37 -1.56
CA ASP A 694 52.94 19.79 -0.29
C ASP A 694 54.34 20.40 -0.49
N LEU A 695 55.13 19.84 -1.42
CA LEU A 695 56.50 20.30 -1.69
C LEU A 695 56.55 21.62 -2.48
N PHE A 696 55.62 21.83 -3.41
CA PHE A 696 55.68 22.95 -4.36
C PHE A 696 54.67 24.08 -4.10
N ASN A 697 53.74 23.95 -3.14
CA ASN A 697 52.65 24.92 -2.88
C ASN A 697 52.50 25.30 -1.39
N GLN A 698 53.51 25.93 -0.77
CA GLN A 698 53.52 26.31 0.67
C GLN A 698 52.37 27.20 1.21
N LYS A 699 51.35 27.62 0.42
CA LYS A 699 50.23 28.45 0.91
C LYS A 699 48.87 28.28 0.20
N ALA A 700 48.68 27.29 -0.67
CA ALA A 700 47.43 27.15 -1.40
C ALA A 700 47.08 25.68 -1.60
N VAL A 701 46.29 25.13 -0.68
CA VAL A 701 45.14 24.23 -0.82
C VAL A 701 44.79 23.82 0.60
N SER A 702 43.82 24.50 1.20
CA SER A 702 43.24 24.16 2.50
C SER A 702 41.72 24.05 2.41
N ASP A 703 41.23 23.52 1.28
CA ASP A 703 39.80 23.27 1.03
C ASP A 703 39.47 21.77 0.97
N PHE A 704 40.46 20.88 1.07
CA PHE A 704 40.26 19.45 1.29
C PHE A 704 40.85 19.09 2.67
N PRO A 705 40.12 18.40 3.55
CA PRO A 705 40.65 18.07 4.87
C PRO A 705 41.86 17.17 4.68
N PRO A 706 43.08 17.59 5.08
CA PRO A 706 44.20 16.68 5.09
C PRO A 706 43.89 15.58 6.10
N ASN A 707 44.17 14.35 5.67
CA ASN A 707 44.24 13.14 6.45
C ASN A 707 44.69 13.48 7.88
N ARG A 708 43.81 13.27 8.87
CA ARG A 708 44.13 13.48 10.30
C ARG A 708 45.26 12.53 10.66
N LYS A 709 46.51 13.00 10.53
CA LYS A 709 47.65 12.38 11.20
C LYS A 709 47.27 12.29 12.67
N LYS A 710 47.22 11.06 13.21
CA LYS A 710 47.09 10.79 14.65
C LYS A 710 48.18 11.63 15.35
N LYS A 711 47.78 12.73 16.01
CA LYS A 711 48.68 13.44 16.91
C LYS A 711 49.05 12.45 18.03
N LYS A 712 50.35 12.34 18.34
CA LYS A 712 50.79 11.68 19.58
C LYS A 712 50.03 12.33 20.76
N PRO A 713 49.52 11.55 21.73
CA PRO A 713 48.69 12.10 22.79
C PRO A 713 49.54 12.97 23.72
N GLU A 714 49.21 14.26 23.80
CA GLU A 714 49.62 15.16 24.89
C GLU A 714 48.91 14.71 26.20
N LYS A 715 49.62 14.84 27.33
CA LYS A 715 49.03 14.66 28.65
C LYS A 715 48.11 15.84 28.94
N LEU A 716 46.96 15.59 29.59
CA LEU A 716 46.09 16.64 30.09
C LEU A 716 46.75 17.26 31.34
N ASP A 717 46.87 18.59 31.38
CA ASP A 717 47.52 19.33 32.48
C ASP A 717 46.60 19.60 33.70
N GLU A 718 45.30 19.26 33.61
CA GLU A 718 44.29 19.48 34.67
C GLU A 718 43.55 18.18 35.06
N SER A 719 43.18 18.03 36.35
CA SER A 719 42.40 16.90 36.87
C SER A 719 40.94 17.05 36.43
N HIS A 720 40.42 16.09 35.67
CA HIS A 720 39.04 16.07 35.19
C HIS A 720 38.27 14.92 35.82
N CYS A 721 36.99 15.10 36.11
CA CYS A 721 36.13 14.04 36.63
C CYS A 721 35.03 13.64 35.63
N VAL A 722 34.86 12.33 35.44
CA VAL A 722 33.87 11.75 34.54
C VAL A 722 32.87 10.91 35.34
N LEU A 723 31.57 11.14 35.12
CA LEU A 723 30.51 10.26 35.60
C LEU A 723 30.32 9.12 34.57
N LEU A 724 30.67 7.90 34.95
CA LEU A 724 30.51 6.68 34.15
C LEU A 724 29.28 5.90 34.61
N VAL A 725 28.31 5.73 33.73
CA VAL A 725 27.06 5.02 34.02
C VAL A 725 26.98 3.76 33.15
N GLU A 726 27.09 2.61 33.79
CA GLU A 726 27.16 1.29 33.16
C GLU A 726 26.57 0.23 34.11
N ASP A 727 25.64 -0.58 33.63
CA ASP A 727 24.93 -1.59 34.44
C ASP A 727 25.73 -2.89 34.65
N ASN A 728 26.73 -3.12 33.81
CA ASN A 728 27.64 -4.25 33.94
C ASN A 728 28.90 -3.86 34.71
N GLU A 729 29.05 -4.39 35.92
CA GLU A 729 30.21 -4.15 36.80
C GLU A 729 31.57 -4.40 36.13
N THR A 730 31.66 -5.37 35.22
CA THR A 730 32.92 -5.68 34.52
C THR A 730 33.24 -4.61 33.46
N ASN A 731 32.25 -4.19 32.68
CA ASN A 731 32.42 -3.10 31.72
C ASN A 731 32.73 -1.78 32.44
N GLN A 732 32.07 -1.55 33.57
CA GLN A 732 32.27 -0.38 34.42
C GLN A 732 33.73 -0.33 34.91
N LEU A 733 34.25 -1.46 35.43
CA LEU A 733 35.64 -1.58 35.88
C LEU A 733 36.65 -1.35 34.74
N ILE A 734 36.38 -1.88 33.55
CA ILE A 734 37.26 -1.72 32.37
C ILE A 734 37.31 -0.26 31.94
N ALA A 735 36.15 0.38 31.75
CA ALA A 735 36.06 1.77 31.34
C ALA A 735 36.65 2.71 32.40
N GLN A 736 36.39 2.44 33.68
CA GLN A 736 37.00 3.15 34.81
C GLN A 736 38.52 3.05 34.77
N SER A 737 39.07 1.85 34.54
CA SER A 737 40.53 1.65 34.48
C SER A 737 41.17 2.40 33.30
N PHE A 738 40.52 2.45 32.13
CA PHE A 738 41.02 3.21 30.98
C PHE A 738 41.08 4.72 31.24
N LEU A 739 40.04 5.26 31.88
CA LEU A 739 39.97 6.68 32.23
C LEU A 739 41.00 7.03 33.32
N GLN A 740 41.13 6.21 34.35
CA GLN A 740 42.11 6.41 35.42
C GLN A 740 43.55 6.35 34.90
N GLN A 741 43.86 5.43 33.98
CA GLN A 741 45.16 5.38 33.31
C GLN A 741 45.45 6.64 32.48
N ALA A 742 44.42 7.32 31.98
CA ALA A 742 44.54 8.59 31.27
C ALA A 742 44.66 9.81 32.20
N GLY A 743 44.63 9.61 33.53
CA GLY A 743 44.69 10.66 34.54
C GLY A 743 43.34 11.34 34.82
N ILE A 744 42.23 10.65 34.56
CA ILE A 744 40.86 11.16 34.73
C ILE A 744 40.22 10.47 35.94
N ASP A 745 39.67 11.26 36.86
CA ASP A 745 38.91 10.76 38.00
C ASP A 745 37.54 10.26 37.54
N VAL A 746 37.04 9.17 38.14
CA VAL A 746 35.80 8.52 37.69
C VAL A 746 34.86 8.31 38.87
N ILE A 747 33.64 8.80 38.73
CA ILE A 747 32.49 8.46 39.58
C ILE A 747 31.66 7.45 38.81
N SER A 748 31.38 6.29 39.40
CA SER A 748 30.70 5.18 38.73
C SER A 748 29.27 5.02 39.26
N ALA A 749 28.31 4.77 38.37
CA ALA A 749 26.91 4.45 38.68
C ALA A 749 26.49 3.16 37.96
N GLY A 750 25.71 2.30 38.62
CA GLY A 750 25.20 1.04 38.10
C GLY A 750 23.83 1.13 37.41
N ASP A 751 23.09 2.21 37.62
CA ASP A 751 21.83 2.45 36.90
C ASP A 751 21.55 3.95 36.69
N GLY A 752 20.54 4.24 35.88
CA GLY A 752 20.18 5.62 35.55
C GLY A 752 19.58 6.44 36.70
N LYS A 753 19.06 5.80 37.75
CA LYS A 753 18.57 6.50 38.94
C LYS A 753 19.74 6.94 39.82
N GLU A 754 20.67 6.02 40.09
CA GLU A 754 21.91 6.30 40.81
C GLU A 754 22.73 7.38 40.10
N ALA A 755 22.79 7.36 38.77
CA ALA A 755 23.46 8.38 37.97
C ALA A 755 22.91 9.80 38.22
N LEU A 756 21.59 9.95 38.36
CA LEU A 756 20.97 11.24 38.64
C LEU A 756 21.25 11.71 40.07
N GLU A 757 21.23 10.80 41.04
CA GLU A 757 21.55 11.10 42.43
C GLU A 757 23.02 11.54 42.58
N LEU A 758 23.95 10.81 41.96
CA LEU A 758 25.38 11.14 41.96
C LEU A 758 25.67 12.43 41.19
N TYR A 759 25.01 12.67 40.06
CA TYR A 759 25.16 13.93 39.34
C TYR A 759 24.70 15.12 40.19
N GLN A 760 23.58 15.01 40.91
CA GLN A 760 23.10 16.07 41.80
C GLN A 760 24.00 16.31 43.01
N GLN A 761 24.67 15.27 43.51
CA GLN A 761 25.59 15.37 44.64
C GLN A 761 26.96 15.96 44.25
N HIS A 762 27.37 15.78 42.99
CA HIS A 762 28.71 16.09 42.50
C HIS A 762 28.70 16.99 41.24
N GLU A 763 27.66 17.80 41.06
CA GLU A 763 27.47 18.63 39.87
C GLU A 763 28.66 19.57 39.59
N ASP A 764 29.26 20.12 40.65
CA ASP A 764 30.35 21.11 40.55
C ASP A 764 31.70 20.51 40.11
N ILE A 765 31.84 19.18 40.12
CA ILE A 765 33.11 18.49 39.80
C ILE A 765 33.05 17.62 38.55
N ILE A 766 31.85 17.26 38.07
CA ILE A 766 31.69 16.39 36.90
C ILE A 766 31.84 17.21 35.61
N ASP A 767 32.84 16.88 34.80
CA ASP A 767 33.15 17.58 33.55
C ASP A 767 32.54 16.92 32.31
N LEU A 768 32.19 15.63 32.41
CA LEU A 768 31.66 14.81 31.32
C LEU A 768 30.86 13.62 31.87
N ILE A 769 29.80 13.24 31.16
CA ILE A 769 29.00 12.05 31.49
C ILE A 769 29.12 11.03 30.36
N LEU A 770 29.56 9.83 30.70
CA LEU A 770 29.55 8.65 29.85
C LEU A 770 28.37 7.76 30.26
N LEU A 771 27.47 7.47 29.33
CA LEU A 771 26.14 6.96 29.66
C LEU A 771 25.77 5.78 28.77
N ASP A 772 25.59 4.58 29.34
CA ASP A 772 24.97 3.49 28.58
C ASP A 772 23.50 3.82 28.25
N LEU A 773 23.08 3.57 27.01
CA LEU A 773 21.71 3.76 26.57
C LEU A 773 20.76 2.67 27.09
N HIS A 774 21.27 1.46 27.31
CA HIS A 774 20.48 0.29 27.68
C HIS A 774 20.81 -0.18 29.08
N MET A 775 20.09 0.34 30.07
CA MET A 775 20.26 -0.02 31.49
C MET A 775 18.90 -0.26 32.17
N PRO A 776 18.84 -1.11 33.21
CA PRO A 776 17.64 -1.33 34.00
C PRO A 776 17.23 -0.07 34.79
N VAL A 777 15.99 -0.06 35.30
CA VAL A 777 15.37 1.02 36.08
C VAL A 777 15.11 2.32 35.30
N MET A 778 16.13 2.91 34.69
CA MET A 778 16.03 4.13 33.89
C MET A 778 17.04 4.10 32.75
N ASN A 779 16.55 4.20 31.51
CA ASN A 779 17.38 4.15 30.32
C ASN A 779 18.19 5.45 30.12
N GLY A 780 19.29 5.37 29.35
CA GLY A 780 20.18 6.52 29.14
C GLY A 780 19.51 7.73 28.48
N TYR A 781 18.48 7.53 27.64
CA TYR A 781 17.74 8.66 27.06
C TYR A 781 16.96 9.45 28.11
N GLU A 782 16.35 8.75 29.08
CA GLU A 782 15.62 9.36 30.19
C GLU A 782 16.56 10.08 31.16
N VAL A 783 17.73 9.50 31.44
CA VAL A 783 18.78 10.13 32.25
C VAL A 783 19.24 11.42 31.57
N ALA A 784 19.60 11.37 30.29
CA ALA A 784 20.03 12.54 29.54
C ALA A 784 18.97 13.65 29.55
N ARG A 785 17.69 13.33 29.31
CA ARG A 785 16.59 14.31 29.41
C ARG A 785 16.48 14.96 30.78
N LYS A 786 16.66 14.19 31.86
CA LYS A 786 16.55 14.70 33.23
C LYS A 786 17.75 15.54 33.61
N ILE A 787 18.97 15.12 33.26
CA ILE A 787 20.19 15.91 33.47
C ILE A 787 20.13 17.20 32.68
N ARG A 788 19.61 17.19 31.44
CA ARG A 788 19.42 18.41 30.62
C ARG A 788 18.49 19.45 31.23
N LYS A 789 17.60 19.07 32.16
CA LYS A 789 16.78 20.02 32.93
C LYS A 789 17.55 20.69 34.07
N ILE A 790 18.66 20.08 34.51
CA ILE A 790 19.51 20.54 35.60
C ILE A 790 20.69 21.34 35.01
N SER A 791 21.39 20.76 34.03
CA SER A 791 22.49 21.38 33.30
C SER A 791 22.32 21.26 31.79
N ALA A 792 22.20 22.41 31.14
CA ALA A 792 22.06 22.51 29.69
C ALA A 792 23.36 22.15 28.95
N ASP A 793 24.52 22.40 29.57
CA ASP A 793 25.82 22.48 28.89
C ASP A 793 26.74 21.29 29.16
N ILE A 794 26.46 20.45 30.18
CA ILE A 794 27.34 19.31 30.51
C ILE A 794 27.42 18.33 29.32
N PRO A 795 28.60 17.97 28.80
CA PRO A 795 28.69 17.01 27.70
C PRO A 795 28.20 15.63 28.15
N ILE A 796 27.27 15.05 27.39
CA ILE A 796 26.78 13.68 27.61
C ILE A 796 27.14 12.86 26.38
N VAL A 797 27.84 11.75 26.60
CA VAL A 797 28.26 10.81 25.56
C VAL A 797 27.59 9.48 25.82
N ALA A 798 26.81 9.02 24.85
CA ALA A 798 26.22 7.70 24.91
C ALA A 798 27.27 6.62 24.64
N ILE A 799 27.25 5.53 25.40
CA ILE A 799 27.96 4.31 25.06
C ILE A 799 26.90 3.28 24.64
N THR A 800 27.00 2.73 23.42
CA THR A 800 25.93 1.86 22.88
C THR A 800 26.48 0.67 22.13
N ALA A 801 25.83 -0.49 22.25
CA ALA A 801 26.21 -1.70 21.52
C ALA A 801 25.91 -1.61 20.01
N ASP A 802 24.96 -0.78 19.57
CA ASP A 802 24.45 -0.83 18.21
C ASP A 802 24.36 0.56 17.55
N VAL A 803 25.05 0.74 16.42
CA VAL A 803 24.88 1.89 15.53
C VAL A 803 23.76 1.55 14.54
N ILE A 804 22.50 1.75 14.94
CA ILE A 804 21.32 1.58 14.09
C ILE A 804 20.90 2.97 13.55
N PRO A 805 20.42 3.08 12.29
CA PRO A 805 19.77 4.31 11.79
C PRO A 805 18.66 4.76 12.76
N GLY A 806 18.65 6.03 13.17
CA GLY A 806 17.70 6.56 14.17
C GLY A 806 18.28 6.76 15.57
N VAL A 807 19.40 6.10 15.94
CA VAL A 807 20.06 6.31 17.25
C VAL A 807 20.64 7.72 17.34
N ARG A 808 21.23 8.23 16.25
CA ARG A 808 21.78 9.59 16.20
C ARG A 808 20.69 10.64 16.40
N GLU A 809 19.57 10.50 15.72
CA GLU A 809 18.41 11.39 15.81
C GLU A 809 17.84 11.38 17.23
N LYS A 810 17.69 10.19 17.83
CA LYS A 810 17.25 10.05 19.23
C LYS A 810 18.25 10.66 20.19
N CYS A 811 19.56 10.45 20.01
CA CYS A 811 20.57 11.06 20.86
C CYS A 811 20.48 12.59 20.83
N VAL A 812 20.40 13.18 19.63
CA VAL A 812 20.27 14.64 19.45
C VAL A 812 19.00 15.18 20.10
N GLN A 813 17.84 14.54 19.88
CA GLN A 813 16.56 14.92 20.51
C GLN A 813 16.59 14.90 22.05
N ASN A 814 17.46 14.07 22.63
CA ASN A 814 17.60 13.91 24.08
C ASN A 814 18.79 14.69 24.65
N GLY A 815 19.44 15.54 23.84
CA GLY A 815 20.56 16.37 24.26
C GLY A 815 21.88 15.62 24.45
N ILE A 816 22.02 14.41 23.90
CA ILE A 816 23.26 13.63 23.93
C ILE A 816 24.18 14.14 22.82
N TYR A 817 25.40 14.53 23.18
CA TYR A 817 26.34 15.24 22.33
C TYR A 817 27.08 14.32 21.34
N HIS A 818 27.44 13.12 21.80
CA HIS A 818 28.18 12.15 20.99
C HIS A 818 27.81 10.72 21.40
N TYR A 819 28.20 9.73 20.60
CA TYR A 819 28.05 8.33 20.98
C TYR A 819 29.31 7.54 20.63
N ILE A 820 29.61 6.50 21.42
CA ILE A 820 30.71 5.58 21.25
C ILE A 820 30.14 4.16 21.16
N SER A 821 30.51 3.42 20.12
CA SER A 821 30.06 2.04 19.93
C SER A 821 30.83 1.06 20.82
N LYS A 822 30.12 0.08 21.42
CA LYS A 822 30.71 -1.08 22.09
C LYS A 822 30.82 -2.27 21.12
N PRO A 823 31.96 -2.97 21.02
CA PRO A 823 33.20 -2.72 21.75
C PRO A 823 33.93 -1.48 21.23
N PHE A 824 34.50 -0.70 22.15
CA PHE A 824 35.34 0.43 21.81
C PHE A 824 36.81 0.02 21.85
N ASN A 825 37.58 0.48 20.85
CA ASN A 825 39.03 0.42 20.91
C ASN A 825 39.50 1.33 22.08
N PRO A 826 40.28 0.84 23.06
CA PRO A 826 40.69 1.61 24.23
C PRO A 826 41.36 2.94 23.89
N ASP A 827 42.22 2.97 22.86
CA ASP A 827 42.94 4.18 22.46
C ASP A 827 41.98 5.20 21.82
N TYR A 828 41.02 4.74 21.02
CA TYR A 828 39.98 5.58 20.44
C TYR A 828 39.02 6.13 21.51
N PHE A 829 38.64 5.32 22.48
CA PHE A 829 37.79 5.70 23.61
C PHE A 829 38.46 6.81 24.43
N ILE A 830 39.72 6.59 24.85
CA ILE A 830 40.48 7.57 25.61
C ILE A 830 40.65 8.87 24.81
N GLN A 831 41.03 8.79 23.53
CA GLN A 831 41.22 9.98 22.70
C GLN A 831 39.92 10.78 22.53
N THR A 832 38.79 10.10 22.32
CA THR A 832 37.47 10.74 22.18
C THR A 832 37.09 11.48 23.47
N VAL A 833 37.31 10.85 24.63
CA VAL A 833 37.07 11.49 25.93
C VAL A 833 37.98 12.70 26.14
N LYS A 834 39.28 12.59 25.85
CA LYS A 834 40.22 13.71 25.93
C LYS A 834 39.84 14.88 25.02
N ASP A 835 39.46 14.60 23.78
CA ASP A 835 39.04 15.61 22.82
C ASP A 835 37.75 16.34 23.25
N LEU A 836 36.87 15.67 23.99
CA LEU A 836 35.64 16.24 24.52
C LEU A 836 35.87 17.09 25.77
N LEU A 837 36.72 16.62 26.67
CA LEU A 837 37.17 17.40 27.84
C LEU A 837 37.90 18.68 27.37
N ALA A 838 38.76 18.58 26.35
CA ALA A 838 39.44 19.73 25.75
C ALA A 838 38.50 20.74 25.05
N LYS A 839 37.32 20.30 24.59
CA LYS A 839 36.31 21.15 23.91
C LYS A 839 35.45 21.98 24.87
N ASN A 840 35.49 21.72 26.17
CA ASN A 840 34.84 22.54 27.19
C ASN A 840 35.64 23.81 27.58
N ALA A 841 36.78 24.05 26.94
CA ALA A 841 37.61 25.23 27.17
C ALA A 841 36.84 26.56 26.96
N SER A 842 37.11 27.53 27.85
CA SER A 842 36.62 28.92 27.82
C SER A 842 36.65 29.52 26.40
N VAL A 843 35.57 30.21 25.97
CA VAL A 843 35.55 30.91 24.67
C VAL A 843 36.54 32.07 24.69
N LEU A 844 36.75 32.66 25.87
CA LEU A 844 37.69 33.74 26.13
C LEU A 844 39.02 33.22 26.69
N ASP A 845 40.09 33.31 25.90
CA ASP A 845 41.47 33.15 26.39
C ASP A 845 41.97 34.50 26.94
N GLN A 846 41.88 34.66 28.27
CA GLN A 846 42.27 35.91 28.94
C GLN A 846 43.77 36.18 28.84
N ALA A 847 44.62 35.15 28.79
CA ALA A 847 46.06 35.31 28.68
C ALA A 847 46.44 35.82 27.28
N ALA A 848 45.84 35.26 26.23
CA ALA A 848 46.01 35.73 24.87
C ALA A 848 45.44 37.14 24.67
N GLY A 849 44.24 37.42 25.19
CA GLY A 849 43.63 38.75 25.10
C GLY A 849 44.44 39.84 25.84
N LEU A 850 44.95 39.54 27.03
CA LEU A 850 45.81 40.45 27.79
C LEU A 850 47.13 40.72 27.07
N LYS A 851 47.72 39.69 26.45
CA LYS A 851 48.94 39.81 25.63
C LYS A 851 48.71 40.68 24.39
N ASN A 852 47.57 40.51 23.71
CA ASN A 852 47.18 41.32 22.55
C ASN A 852 46.95 42.79 22.90
N MET A 853 46.66 43.10 24.18
CA MET A 853 46.45 44.46 24.71
C MET A 853 47.67 45.01 25.47
N GLY A 854 48.87 44.43 25.25
CA GLY A 854 50.12 44.93 25.81
C GLY A 854 50.27 44.76 27.33
N GLY A 855 49.54 43.81 27.95
CA GLY A 855 49.69 43.45 29.35
C GLY A 855 48.89 44.31 30.35
N SER A 856 48.15 45.33 29.90
CA SER A 856 47.36 46.20 30.80
C SER A 856 46.00 45.58 31.14
N LEU A 857 45.87 45.04 32.36
CA LEU A 857 44.64 44.41 32.84
C LEU A 857 43.46 45.41 32.92
N GLU A 858 43.74 46.67 33.26
CA GLU A 858 42.71 47.71 33.36
C GLU A 858 42.15 48.10 31.98
N LEU A 859 43.02 48.21 30.97
CA LEU A 859 42.61 48.45 29.59
C LEU A 859 41.84 47.25 29.03
N TYR A 860 42.32 46.04 29.30
CA TYR A 860 41.67 44.80 28.85
C TYR A 860 40.24 44.68 29.39
N ARG A 861 40.03 44.96 30.69
CA ARG A 861 38.67 44.99 31.29
C ARG A 861 37.78 46.07 30.67
N LYS A 862 38.29 47.28 30.41
CA LYS A 862 37.52 48.35 29.73
C LYS A 862 37.10 47.92 28.32
N VAL A 863 37.98 47.23 27.58
CA VAL A 863 37.70 46.72 26.24
C VAL A 863 36.66 45.60 26.28
N LEU A 864 36.76 44.65 27.21
CA LEU A 864 35.77 43.58 27.39
C LEU A 864 34.38 44.15 27.73
N ASN A 865 34.32 45.16 28.62
CA ASN A 865 33.06 45.81 28.98
C ASN A 865 32.43 46.55 27.79
N LYS A 866 33.25 47.27 27.02
CA LYS A 866 32.80 47.96 25.81
C LYS A 866 32.33 46.96 24.76
N TYR A 867 33.08 45.88 24.56
CA TYR A 867 32.71 44.76 23.68
C TYR A 867 31.37 44.15 24.08
N ALA A 868 31.15 43.90 25.37
CA ALA A 868 29.89 43.34 25.85
C ALA A 868 28.71 44.30 25.64
N SER A 869 28.90 45.61 25.88
CA SER A 869 27.85 46.62 25.69
C SER A 869 27.50 46.85 24.21
N GLU A 870 28.48 46.82 23.30
CA GLU A 870 28.25 47.07 21.88
C GLU A 870 27.58 45.91 21.15
N ASN A 871 27.67 44.69 21.70
CA ASN A 871 27.26 43.48 21.00
C ASN A 871 26.00 42.78 21.56
N GLN A 872 25.30 43.37 22.53
CA GLN A 872 24.11 42.74 23.17
C GLN A 872 23.01 42.37 22.17
N ASP A 873 22.68 43.27 21.24
CA ASP A 873 21.61 43.05 20.25
C ASP A 873 22.13 42.50 18.92
N THR A 874 23.38 42.03 18.86
CA THR A 874 24.01 41.70 17.57
C THR A 874 23.46 40.42 16.95
N VAL A 875 23.13 39.44 17.80
CA VAL A 875 22.47 38.20 17.36
C VAL A 875 21.14 38.52 16.68
N ASP A 876 20.32 39.36 17.29
CA ASP A 876 19.00 39.72 16.76
C ASP A 876 19.12 40.52 15.45
N LYS A 877 20.08 41.44 15.37
CA LYS A 877 20.36 42.22 14.14
C LYS A 877 20.83 41.33 12.98
N ILE A 878 21.67 40.33 13.26
CA ILE A 878 22.14 39.37 12.25
C ILE A 878 20.98 38.46 11.80
N ARG A 879 20.19 37.93 12.74
CA ARG A 879 19.02 37.10 12.43
C ARG A 879 18.00 37.84 11.59
N GLN A 880 17.70 39.09 11.94
CA GLN A 880 16.78 39.92 11.17
C GLN A 880 17.32 40.19 9.75
N ALA A 881 18.61 40.52 9.61
CA ALA A 881 19.21 40.75 8.30
C ALA A 881 19.24 39.47 7.44
N ILE A 882 19.48 38.30 8.02
CA ILE A 882 19.44 37.00 7.32
C ILE A 882 18.01 36.63 6.93
N TYR A 883 17.03 36.85 7.81
CA TYR A 883 15.61 36.59 7.54
C TYR A 883 15.07 37.46 6.40
N GLU A 884 15.47 38.73 6.37
CA GLU A 884 15.12 39.68 5.30
C GLU A 884 16.00 39.52 4.03
N LYS A 885 16.87 38.48 3.98
CA LYS A 885 17.83 38.20 2.91
C LYS A 885 18.81 39.35 2.59
N ARG A 886 19.04 40.25 3.54
CA ARG A 886 20.05 41.33 3.48
C ARG A 886 21.43 40.80 3.87
N TYR A 887 21.96 39.85 3.10
CA TYR A 887 23.21 39.13 3.42
C TYR A 887 24.45 40.04 3.48
N VAL A 888 24.48 41.11 2.68
CA VAL A 888 25.56 42.10 2.71
C VAL A 888 25.62 42.82 4.06
N ASP A 889 24.46 43.21 4.60
CA ASP A 889 24.37 43.87 5.90
C ASP A 889 24.76 42.91 7.03
N ALA A 890 24.28 41.66 6.97
CA ALA A 890 24.68 40.62 7.92
C ALA A 890 26.20 40.37 7.89
N ALA A 891 26.81 40.33 6.70
CA ALA A 891 28.25 40.13 6.55
C ALA A 891 29.08 41.28 7.13
N GLN A 892 28.59 42.52 7.03
CA GLN A 892 29.23 43.69 7.66
C GLN A 892 29.17 43.63 9.19
N ILE A 893 28.05 43.21 9.76
CA ILE A 893 27.90 43.05 11.21
C ILE A 893 28.84 41.95 11.73
N VAL A 894 28.89 40.80 11.04
CA VAL A 894 29.80 39.69 11.37
C VAL A 894 31.27 40.11 11.21
N HIS A 895 31.60 40.94 10.21
CA HIS A 895 32.94 41.48 10.02
C HIS A 895 33.44 42.30 11.23
N LYS A 896 32.55 43.12 11.80
CA LYS A 896 32.87 43.94 12.97
C LYS A 896 33.19 43.06 14.18
N ILE A 897 32.37 42.02 14.42
CA ILE A 897 32.58 41.06 15.51
C ILE A 897 33.83 40.21 15.30
N LYS A 898 34.11 39.78 14.07
CA LYS A 898 35.34 39.06 13.74
C LYS A 898 36.56 39.87 14.20
N SER A 899 36.68 41.13 13.76
CA SER A 899 37.85 41.96 14.04
C SER A 899 38.06 42.20 15.55
N SER A 900 36.97 42.42 16.30
CA SER A 900 37.05 42.65 17.74
C SER A 900 37.25 41.36 18.54
N SER A 901 36.67 40.22 18.13
CA SER A 901 36.81 38.91 18.78
C SER A 901 38.26 38.42 18.83
N GLY A 902 39.01 38.61 17.73
CA GLY A 902 40.43 38.23 17.66
C GLY A 902 41.29 39.05 18.63
N SER A 903 40.95 40.32 18.84
CA SER A 903 41.70 41.23 19.71
C SER A 903 41.53 40.90 21.19
N ILE A 904 40.33 40.45 21.59
CA ILE A 904 40.03 40.07 22.98
C ILE A 904 40.39 38.62 23.31
N GLY A 905 41.00 37.85 22.40
CA GLY A 905 41.35 36.46 22.65
C GLY A 905 40.19 35.47 22.53
N ALA A 906 39.08 35.85 21.89
CA ALA A 906 37.94 34.97 21.63
C ALA A 906 38.10 34.20 20.31
N LYS A 907 39.12 33.33 20.25
CA LYS A 907 39.53 32.61 19.03
C LYS A 907 38.43 31.72 18.41
N PRO A 908 37.64 30.96 19.19
CA PRO A 908 36.55 30.14 18.63
C PRO A 908 35.47 30.98 17.94
N LEU A 909 35.14 32.15 18.51
CA LEU A 909 34.18 33.07 17.90
C LEU A 909 34.77 33.74 16.66
N TYR A 910 36.06 34.09 16.67
CA TYR A 910 36.77 34.62 15.50
C TYR A 910 36.70 33.68 14.29
N GLU A 911 36.96 32.39 14.49
CA GLU A 911 36.95 31.38 13.43
C GLU A 911 35.55 31.14 12.87
N VAL A 912 34.53 31.04 13.72
CA VAL A 912 33.14 30.90 13.28
C VAL A 912 32.64 32.17 12.58
N SER A 913 33.07 33.35 13.01
CA SER A 913 32.77 34.62 12.33
C SER A 913 33.36 34.66 10.92
N MET A 914 34.54 34.08 10.71
CA MET A 914 35.14 33.96 9.37
C MET A 914 34.32 33.07 8.44
N ALA A 915 33.89 31.91 8.93
CA ALA A 915 33.07 30.98 8.17
C ALA A 915 31.69 31.58 7.83
N LEU A 916 31.01 32.17 8.81
CA LEU A 916 29.71 32.82 8.60
C LEU A 916 29.81 34.01 7.66
N GLN A 917 30.84 34.86 7.79
CA GLN A 917 31.07 35.97 6.87
C GLN A 917 31.27 35.49 5.43
N LYS A 918 32.03 34.40 5.23
CA LYS A 918 32.24 33.80 3.90
C LYS A 918 30.93 33.27 3.33
N ALA A 919 30.16 32.52 4.10
CA ALA A 919 28.86 31.99 3.67
C ALA A 919 27.84 33.09 3.32
N LEU A 920 27.82 34.19 4.08
CA LEU A 920 26.96 35.35 3.79
C LEU A 920 27.40 36.09 2.51
N ASN A 921 28.71 36.28 2.29
CA ASN A 921 29.23 36.90 1.07
C ASN A 921 29.00 36.04 -0.18
N GLU A 922 29.11 34.71 -0.04
CA GLU A 922 28.90 33.73 -1.11
C GLU A 922 27.41 33.34 -1.28
N GLN A 923 26.51 33.89 -0.46
CA GLN A 923 25.06 33.65 -0.46
C GLN A 923 24.68 32.16 -0.38
N LYS A 924 25.40 31.38 0.42
CA LYS A 924 25.16 29.95 0.62
C LYS A 924 23.99 29.70 1.57
N GLU A 925 22.77 29.79 1.06
CA GLU A 925 21.52 29.70 1.85
C GLU A 925 21.40 28.41 2.69
N GLU A 926 22.04 27.31 2.28
CA GLU A 926 22.03 26.03 3.01
C GLU A 926 22.98 26.00 4.23
N GLU A 927 24.11 26.73 4.17
CA GLU A 927 25.12 26.75 5.24
C GLU A 927 24.86 27.87 6.27
N ILE A 928 24.21 28.95 5.85
CA ILE A 928 23.97 30.15 6.68
C ILE A 928 23.22 29.83 7.98
N PRO A 929 22.13 29.04 8.02
CA PRO A 929 21.40 28.77 9.26
C PRO A 929 22.24 28.06 10.32
N ALA A 930 23.01 27.04 9.92
CA ALA A 930 23.84 26.26 10.84
C ALA A 930 25.03 27.08 11.39
N LEU A 931 25.62 27.94 10.54
CA LEU A 931 26.70 28.84 10.94
C LEU A 931 26.21 30.00 11.80
N GLU A 932 25.02 30.55 11.53
CA GLU A 932 24.36 31.56 12.35
C GLU A 932 24.05 31.02 13.74
N GLU A 933 23.46 29.84 13.84
CA GLU A 933 23.14 29.22 15.13
C GLU A 933 24.41 28.99 15.98
N LYS A 934 25.47 28.49 15.35
CA LYS A 934 26.76 28.27 16.00
C LYS A 934 27.41 29.58 16.43
N PHE A 935 27.36 30.61 15.59
CA PHE A 935 27.88 31.95 15.90
C PHE A 935 27.13 32.57 17.08
N SER A 936 25.80 32.54 17.04
CA SER A 936 24.94 33.14 18.05
C SER A 936 25.13 32.50 19.42
N ARG A 937 25.25 31.17 19.46
CA ARG A 937 25.57 30.44 20.71
C ARG A 937 26.93 30.84 21.30
N LEU A 938 27.98 30.92 20.46
CA LEU A 938 29.32 31.29 20.92
C LEU A 938 29.38 32.75 21.38
N LEU A 939 28.68 33.66 20.68
CA LEU A 939 28.63 35.07 21.06
C LEU A 939 27.87 35.26 22.38
N CYS A 940 26.72 34.62 22.58
CA CYS A 940 25.99 34.68 23.85
C CYS A 940 26.83 34.14 25.02
N ARG A 941 27.47 32.97 24.83
CA ARG A 941 28.36 32.39 25.85
C ARG A 941 29.53 33.32 26.19
N LEU A 942 30.17 33.93 25.19
CA LEU A 942 31.24 34.90 25.41
C LEU A 942 30.75 36.13 26.17
N LEU A 943 29.55 36.64 25.86
CA LEU A 943 28.98 37.80 26.56
C LEU A 943 28.68 37.47 28.03
N ASP A 944 28.21 36.26 28.33
CA ASP A 944 27.96 35.81 29.70
C ASP A 944 29.27 35.52 30.47
N GLU A 945 30.29 34.94 29.81
CA GLU A 945 31.65 34.81 30.36
C GLU A 945 32.22 36.19 30.72
N ILE A 946 32.06 37.20 29.87
CA ILE A 946 32.50 38.58 30.14
C ILE A 946 31.73 39.21 31.31
N LYS A 947 30.41 38.98 31.43
CA LYS A 947 29.61 39.48 32.56
C LYS A 947 30.05 38.87 33.90
N LYS A 948 30.36 37.58 33.94
CA LYS A 948 30.85 36.88 35.14
C LYS A 948 32.22 37.39 35.63
N LEU A 949 32.99 38.04 34.77
CA LEU A 949 34.29 38.66 35.11
C LEU A 949 34.16 40.08 35.72
N GLN A 950 32.94 40.58 35.92
CA GLN A 950 32.68 41.85 36.60
C GLN A 950 32.50 41.66 38.12
N PRO A 951 33.12 42.48 38.99
CA PRO A 951 32.76 42.50 40.40
C PRO A 951 31.35 43.09 40.59
N GLU A 952 30.57 42.52 41.50
CA GLU A 952 29.27 43.07 41.93
C GLU A 952 29.45 44.55 42.32
N LYS A 953 28.66 45.44 41.72
CA LYS A 953 28.57 46.83 42.17
C LYS A 953 27.85 46.85 43.52
N GLY A 954 28.61 47.05 44.60
CA GLY A 954 28.12 47.65 45.84
C GLY A 954 27.89 49.15 45.67
#